data_AF-A0A6N3GPN0-F1
#
_entry.id   AF-A0A6N3GPN0-F1
#
_cell.length_a   1.000
_cell.length_b   1.000
_cell.length_c   1.000
_cell.angle_alpha   90.00
_cell.angle_beta   90.00
_cell.angle_gamma   90.00
#
_symmetry.space_group_name_H-M   'P 1'
#
loop_
_entity.id
_entity.type
_entity.pdbx_description
1 polymer ?
#
loop_
_entity_poly.entity_id
_entity_poly.type
_entity_poly.pdbx_seq_one_letter_code
_entity_poly.pdbx_strand_id
1 'polypeptide(L)'
;MKIKKLTAYLLMSGMILGTMSSDLYTIKAQAVETIEETEDKTPENETPQIPETPEQPETEPENEEVTEAAPVGEIELSAEQFPDQVILTFAGTCDKDGNGSLSEAECMEVEELAMPNAGITDLKGVENFRNLQRVDVSQNAIGDFAPVKDLSSLQILKVNGNPASVLDVTGCSSLKKLYAQNSTFSELHVTGLGSLEEVRIENNHLTDLDLTGLTSLRALSCYGNQLHTLDARPAAALEVLQADSNGMESLLVEGLGNLKTLHCQNNNLQQISLSGLGALEEFNAANNSLTELIVDEATALKTVLAGNNQLSGEFRFGTAKQVSVENNQITNLIGAEENIAYLNFNNNQLTSLKMDSAAPESVYGNGNNLSLLQFGDVSNLKTLYCAEKHLAWTESGKALDLQLSPQTIELKRKYDGEKYWTDLNEVLTPQQLQRTEVLMGENSQIASFDKESGKVFYTGPASALEYYFTAGDVGEDEGNARMLVQAKLTEETHVPGAQEILNDILANNKIPSEVKAGTERLVLPEVPEGSKIEIVAVNPEGIIGLDGKVTTPENDTDVIVTIQVTDTNEATAKADVKVLVRGEKADPDDDNNGNDNNGGNDNNSGNNNNGGSNNGGNNNTGNNGGSSNGGSHNNGSTSGSHSQSVQTGDNANVIMWAVLLVAAVAAVGAVVIIRRKKK
;
A
#
# COMPACT_ATOMS: atom_id res chain seq x y z
N MET A 1 0.17 -65.80 -11.04
CA MET A 1 -1.23 -66.28 -10.90
C MET A 1 -1.75 -65.90 -9.52
N LYS A 2 -2.56 -64.83 -9.38
CA LYS A 2 -3.18 -64.30 -8.12
C LYS A 2 -2.14 -63.87 -7.04
N ILE A 3 -2.35 -62.90 -6.14
CA ILE A 3 -3.56 -62.33 -5.52
C ILE A 3 -3.47 -60.79 -5.44
N LYS A 4 -4.60 -60.07 -5.57
CA LYS A 4 -4.77 -58.64 -5.21
C LYS A 4 -5.49 -58.49 -3.87
N LYS A 5 -5.28 -57.34 -3.21
CA LYS A 5 -6.01 -56.76 -2.05
C LYS A 5 -5.71 -57.31 -0.65
N LEU A 6 -5.13 -56.45 0.19
CA LEU A 6 -5.77 -56.06 1.45
C LEU A 6 -5.64 -54.53 1.64
N THR A 7 -6.65 -53.89 2.19
CA THR A 7 -6.82 -52.42 2.21
C THR A 7 -6.46 -51.83 3.57
N ALA A 8 -6.11 -50.54 3.59
CA ALA A 8 -5.80 -49.72 4.76
C ALA A 8 -6.71 -49.93 5.98
N TYR A 9 -6.10 -50.02 7.18
CA TYR A 9 -6.69 -49.59 8.45
C TYR A 9 -5.59 -49.44 9.53
N LEU A 10 -5.06 -48.22 9.70
CA LEU A 10 -4.54 -47.66 10.97
C LEU A 10 -3.91 -46.27 10.75
N LEU A 11 -4.78 -45.26 10.63
CA LEU A 11 -4.49 -43.90 11.12
C LEU A 11 -5.22 -43.73 12.46
N MET A 12 -4.79 -42.73 13.25
CA MET A 12 -5.40 -42.24 14.51
C MET A 12 -4.91 -42.84 15.85
N SER A 13 -3.64 -42.56 16.17
CA SER A 13 -3.21 -42.03 17.48
C SER A 13 -1.80 -41.43 17.32
N GLY A 14 -1.43 -40.26 17.83
CA GLY A 14 -2.16 -39.32 18.68
C GLY A 14 -1.19 -38.47 19.51
N MET A 15 -0.63 -37.41 18.89
CA MET A 15 -0.04 -36.18 19.48
C MET A 15 0.85 -36.19 20.75
N ILE A 16 1.96 -35.43 20.63
CA ILE A 16 2.73 -34.72 21.69
C ILE A 16 3.74 -35.54 22.53
N LEU A 17 5.03 -35.38 22.22
CA LEU A 17 6.02 -34.68 23.08
C LEU A 17 7.32 -34.44 22.29
N GLY A 18 8.08 -33.39 22.63
CA GLY A 18 9.32 -33.02 21.94
C GLY A 18 10.56 -32.99 22.85
N THR A 19 11.68 -32.58 22.26
CA THR A 19 13.03 -32.36 22.84
C THR A 19 13.93 -33.60 23.05
N MET A 20 15.25 -33.35 23.06
CA MET A 20 16.40 -34.30 23.03
C MET A 20 16.61 -34.93 21.63
N SER A 21 17.45 -34.41 20.74
CA SER A 21 18.90 -34.07 20.80
C SER A 21 19.84 -35.28 20.80
N SER A 22 20.74 -35.30 19.81
CA SER A 22 22.09 -35.89 19.77
C SER A 22 22.30 -37.38 20.13
N ASP A 23 23.16 -38.02 19.32
CA ASP A 23 23.86 -39.30 19.55
C ASP A 23 23.06 -40.60 19.39
N LEU A 24 23.24 -41.24 18.22
CA LEU A 24 23.95 -42.53 18.21
C LEU A 24 24.67 -42.80 16.87
N TYR A 25 25.99 -42.62 16.88
CA TYR A 25 26.89 -43.08 15.82
C TYR A 25 27.09 -44.61 15.90
N THR A 26 27.40 -45.24 14.76
CA THR A 26 28.04 -46.56 14.59
C THR A 26 27.37 -47.82 15.16
N ILE A 27 27.25 -48.85 14.31
CA ILE A 27 27.90 -50.17 14.49
C ILE A 27 28.01 -50.88 13.13
N LYS A 28 29.12 -51.59 12.90
CA LYS A 28 29.35 -52.46 11.74
C LYS A 28 29.20 -53.94 12.13
N ALA A 29 28.75 -54.73 11.15
CA ALA A 29 29.15 -56.12 10.85
C ALA A 29 28.62 -57.32 11.67
N GLN A 30 28.48 -58.41 10.91
CA GLN A 30 28.51 -59.85 11.25
C GLN A 30 27.34 -60.52 11.97
N ALA A 31 26.68 -61.44 11.25
CA ALA A 31 26.22 -62.72 11.79
C ALA A 31 26.34 -63.84 10.73
N VAL A 32 27.10 -64.87 11.10
CA VAL A 32 27.50 -66.09 10.37
C VAL A 32 27.64 -67.16 11.48
N GLU A 33 27.17 -68.40 11.37
CA GLU A 33 26.87 -69.26 10.21
C GLU A 33 25.74 -70.27 10.54
N THR A 34 25.12 -70.92 9.55
CA THR A 34 24.84 -72.39 9.66
C THR A 34 24.57 -73.06 8.31
N ILE A 35 25.02 -74.31 8.22
CA ILE A 35 25.24 -75.12 7.00
C ILE A 35 24.33 -76.35 7.00
N GLU A 36 23.97 -76.85 5.81
CA GLU A 36 23.94 -78.27 5.36
C GLU A 36 23.16 -78.30 4.03
N GLU A 37 23.83 -78.35 2.88
CA GLU A 37 24.36 -79.55 2.20
C GLU A 37 23.30 -80.60 1.83
N THR A 38 23.11 -80.81 0.52
CA THR A 38 23.06 -82.15 -0.06
C THR A 38 23.39 -82.10 -1.55
N GLU A 39 24.20 -83.05 -2.00
CA GLU A 39 24.85 -83.08 -3.32
C GLU A 39 23.92 -83.56 -4.47
N ASP A 40 24.15 -82.98 -5.64
CA ASP A 40 24.51 -83.64 -6.91
C ASP A 40 23.69 -84.86 -7.44
N LYS A 41 23.16 -84.70 -8.67
CA LYS A 41 23.56 -85.53 -9.84
C LYS A 41 22.86 -85.15 -11.15
N THR A 42 23.66 -84.95 -12.19
CA THR A 42 23.28 -85.09 -13.60
C THR A 42 22.99 -86.56 -13.97
N PRO A 43 22.34 -86.79 -15.11
CA PRO A 43 22.99 -87.66 -16.09
C PRO A 43 22.97 -87.11 -17.53
N GLU A 44 23.88 -87.65 -18.34
CA GLU A 44 24.12 -87.26 -19.73
C GLU A 44 23.23 -88.01 -20.75
N ASN A 45 22.85 -87.29 -21.81
CA ASN A 45 23.01 -87.66 -23.22
C ASN A 45 22.63 -89.09 -23.71
N GLU A 46 21.52 -89.21 -24.47
CA GLU A 46 21.39 -90.18 -25.55
C GLU A 46 20.70 -89.57 -26.80
N THR A 47 21.31 -89.78 -27.98
CA THR A 47 20.70 -89.78 -29.33
C THR A 47 21.09 -91.14 -29.96
N PRO A 48 20.35 -91.74 -30.93
CA PRO A 48 19.76 -91.07 -32.09
C PRO A 48 18.43 -91.66 -32.65
N GLN A 49 17.82 -91.02 -33.66
CA GLN A 49 17.55 -91.59 -35.01
C GLN A 49 16.62 -90.71 -35.86
N ILE A 50 16.83 -90.74 -37.19
CA ILE A 50 16.08 -90.05 -38.25
C ILE A 50 15.21 -91.10 -38.98
N PRO A 51 14.02 -90.74 -39.49
CA PRO A 51 13.80 -91.00 -40.92
C PRO A 51 13.02 -89.89 -41.67
N GLU A 52 13.58 -89.54 -42.83
CA GLU A 52 12.95 -89.32 -44.15
C GLU A 52 11.81 -88.28 -44.35
N THR A 53 12.15 -87.28 -45.18
CA THR A 53 11.29 -86.37 -45.95
C THR A 53 10.54 -87.11 -47.08
N PRO A 54 9.45 -86.53 -47.60
CA PRO A 54 9.27 -86.51 -49.05
C PRO A 54 8.95 -85.11 -49.63
N GLU A 55 9.82 -84.70 -50.56
CA GLU A 55 9.66 -83.87 -51.78
C GLU A 55 8.67 -82.69 -51.89
N GLN A 56 9.17 -81.61 -52.51
CA GLN A 56 8.45 -80.42 -52.98
C GLN A 56 7.51 -80.74 -54.18
N PRO A 57 6.80 -79.71 -54.68
CA PRO A 57 7.14 -79.27 -56.04
C PRO A 57 7.62 -77.81 -56.11
N GLU A 58 8.44 -77.56 -57.12
CA GLU A 58 9.20 -76.33 -57.35
C GLU A 58 8.33 -75.19 -57.91
N THR A 59 8.69 -73.95 -57.56
CA THR A 59 8.42 -72.76 -58.37
C THR A 59 9.72 -71.98 -58.51
N GLU A 60 10.05 -71.57 -59.74
CA GLU A 60 11.29 -70.86 -60.08
C GLU A 60 11.39 -69.51 -59.34
N PRO A 61 12.61 -69.02 -59.04
CA PRO A 61 12.80 -67.76 -58.32
C PRO A 61 12.58 -66.55 -59.24
N GLU A 62 11.80 -65.58 -58.78
CA GLU A 62 11.96 -64.20 -59.23
C GLU A 62 13.25 -63.63 -58.59
N ASN A 63 13.94 -62.73 -59.31
CA ASN A 63 15.15 -62.08 -58.80
C ASN A 63 14.81 -61.15 -57.63
N GLU A 64 14.95 -61.64 -56.39
CA GLU A 64 15.26 -60.76 -55.27
C GLU A 64 16.76 -60.44 -55.30
N GLU A 65 17.10 -59.15 -55.34
CA GLU A 65 18.46 -58.70 -55.05
C GLU A 65 18.77 -59.11 -53.61
N VAL A 66 19.70 -60.05 -53.44
CA VAL A 66 20.21 -60.41 -52.12
C VAL A 66 21.00 -59.22 -51.60
N THR A 67 20.36 -58.40 -50.77
CA THR A 67 21.07 -57.49 -49.88
C THR A 67 21.96 -58.35 -49.00
N GLU A 68 23.27 -58.10 -49.10
CA GLU A 68 24.27 -58.74 -48.25
C GLU A 68 23.94 -58.37 -46.81
N ALA A 69 23.60 -59.36 -45.98
CA ALA A 69 23.20 -59.11 -44.60
C ALA A 69 24.35 -58.40 -43.88
N ALA A 70 24.09 -57.19 -43.38
CA ALA A 70 25.11 -56.29 -42.83
C ALA A 70 26.01 -57.05 -41.83
N PRO A 71 27.34 -56.91 -41.93
CA PRO A 71 28.27 -57.64 -41.07
C PRO A 71 28.03 -57.29 -39.60
N VAL A 72 28.33 -58.26 -38.72
CA VAL A 72 28.03 -58.18 -37.29
C VAL A 72 28.70 -56.97 -36.64
N GLY A 73 27.93 -55.90 -36.42
CA GLY A 73 28.39 -54.63 -35.86
C GLY A 73 27.99 -53.38 -36.67
N GLU A 74 27.44 -53.54 -37.87
CA GLU A 74 26.92 -52.43 -38.68
C GLU A 74 25.40 -52.22 -38.52
N ILE A 75 24.96 -50.96 -38.64
CA ILE A 75 23.57 -50.53 -38.48
C ILE A 75 23.03 -50.13 -39.86
N GLU A 76 22.16 -50.96 -40.43
CA GLU A 76 21.55 -50.72 -41.75
C GLU A 76 20.80 -49.37 -41.81
N LEU A 77 20.99 -48.59 -42.89
CA LEU A 77 20.25 -47.35 -43.17
C LEU A 77 18.84 -47.64 -43.68
N SER A 78 18.02 -48.29 -42.85
CA SER A 78 16.65 -48.67 -43.16
C SER A 78 15.61 -47.92 -42.33
N ALA A 79 14.38 -47.87 -42.83
CA ALA A 79 13.23 -47.31 -42.11
C ALA A 79 12.84 -48.14 -40.86
N GLU A 80 13.43 -49.34 -40.66
CA GLU A 80 13.28 -50.08 -39.41
C GLU A 80 14.20 -49.52 -38.32
N GLN A 81 15.45 -49.17 -38.65
CA GLN A 81 16.40 -48.58 -37.69
C GLN A 81 16.14 -47.09 -37.46
N PHE A 82 15.81 -46.36 -38.52
CA PHE A 82 15.53 -44.91 -38.51
C PHE A 82 14.15 -44.63 -39.15
N PRO A 83 13.03 -44.73 -38.39
CA PRO A 83 11.68 -44.58 -38.93
C PRO A 83 11.36 -43.16 -39.41
N ASP A 84 12.00 -42.15 -38.82
CA ASP A 84 11.85 -40.76 -39.23
C ASP A 84 12.75 -40.44 -40.42
N GLN A 85 12.16 -39.97 -41.52
CA GLN A 85 12.89 -39.71 -42.76
C GLN A 85 13.97 -38.62 -42.60
N VAL A 86 13.83 -37.68 -41.67
CA VAL A 86 14.85 -36.65 -41.43
C VAL A 86 16.06 -37.28 -40.74
N ILE A 87 15.82 -38.12 -39.73
CA ILE A 87 16.88 -38.85 -39.02
C ILE A 87 17.55 -39.88 -39.94
N LEU A 88 16.80 -40.60 -40.78
CA LEU A 88 17.36 -41.51 -41.79
C LEU A 88 18.23 -40.77 -42.81
N THR A 89 17.78 -39.59 -43.27
CA THR A 89 18.57 -38.76 -44.20
C THR A 89 19.86 -38.28 -43.53
N PHE A 90 19.81 -37.92 -42.24
CA PHE A 90 20.99 -37.57 -41.45
C PHE A 90 21.96 -38.75 -41.30
N ALA A 91 21.45 -39.92 -40.90
CA ALA A 91 22.24 -41.14 -40.79
C ALA A 91 22.96 -41.46 -42.12
N GLY A 92 22.27 -41.31 -43.26
CA GLY A 92 22.88 -41.45 -44.58
C GLY A 92 23.92 -40.39 -44.97
N THR A 93 24.08 -39.30 -44.21
CA THR A 93 25.24 -38.38 -44.35
C THR A 93 26.43 -38.78 -43.47
N CYS A 94 26.25 -39.74 -42.56
CA CYS A 94 27.29 -40.29 -41.71
C CYS A 94 27.96 -41.54 -42.32
N ASP A 95 27.29 -42.24 -43.24
CA ASP A 95 27.86 -43.29 -44.08
C ASP A 95 28.90 -42.68 -45.04
N LYS A 96 30.18 -42.96 -44.79
CA LYS A 96 31.32 -42.36 -45.48
C LYS A 96 31.90 -43.25 -46.57
N ASP A 97 31.72 -44.56 -46.47
CA ASP A 97 32.17 -45.50 -47.50
C ASP A 97 31.09 -45.79 -48.56
N GLY A 98 29.83 -45.44 -48.26
CA GLY A 98 28.66 -45.56 -49.12
C GLY A 98 28.08 -46.96 -49.16
N ASN A 99 28.32 -47.80 -48.14
CA ASN A 99 27.90 -49.19 -48.12
C ASN A 99 26.40 -49.40 -47.77
N GLY A 100 25.70 -48.36 -47.31
CA GLY A 100 24.28 -48.45 -46.93
C GLY A 100 24.02 -48.80 -45.46
N SER A 101 25.08 -48.86 -44.64
CA SER A 101 25.03 -49.09 -43.20
C SER A 101 25.98 -48.14 -42.47
N LEU A 102 25.87 -48.05 -41.14
CA LEU A 102 26.78 -47.30 -40.29
C LEU A 102 27.65 -48.23 -39.45
N SER A 103 28.97 -48.04 -39.55
CA SER A 103 29.93 -48.66 -38.65
C SER A 103 29.99 -47.95 -37.29
N GLU A 104 30.52 -48.64 -36.26
CA GLU A 104 30.79 -48.00 -34.96
C GLU A 104 31.71 -46.77 -35.09
N ALA A 105 32.65 -46.77 -36.05
CA ALA A 105 33.56 -45.65 -36.26
C ALA A 105 32.80 -44.39 -36.71
N GLU A 106 31.90 -44.52 -37.69
CA GLU A 106 31.10 -43.42 -38.23
C GLU A 106 30.11 -42.88 -37.19
N CYS A 107 29.43 -43.77 -36.45
CA CYS A 107 28.58 -43.36 -35.33
C CYS A 107 29.33 -42.58 -34.23
N MET A 108 30.62 -42.90 -34.01
CA MET A 108 31.46 -42.25 -33.01
C MET A 108 32.09 -40.93 -33.48
N GLU A 109 32.04 -40.60 -34.78
CA GLU A 109 32.47 -39.28 -35.30
C GLU A 109 31.37 -38.21 -35.16
N VAL A 110 30.13 -38.60 -34.88
CA VAL A 110 29.00 -37.68 -34.72
C VAL A 110 29.00 -37.07 -33.32
N GLU A 111 29.44 -35.81 -33.22
CA GLU A 111 29.41 -35.02 -31.97
C GLU A 111 28.16 -34.15 -31.79
N GLU A 112 27.41 -33.87 -32.86
CA GLU A 112 26.31 -32.90 -32.84
C GLU A 112 25.15 -33.27 -33.77
N LEU A 113 23.92 -33.21 -33.23
CA LEU A 113 22.66 -33.33 -33.96
C LEU A 113 21.84 -32.05 -33.71
N ALA A 114 21.81 -31.15 -34.69
CA ALA A 114 21.11 -29.86 -34.59
C ALA A 114 20.03 -29.74 -35.67
N MET A 115 18.78 -30.06 -35.31
CA MET A 115 17.62 -30.11 -36.19
C MET A 115 16.36 -29.47 -35.56
N PRO A 116 16.42 -28.19 -35.15
CA PRO A 116 15.25 -27.49 -34.64
C PRO A 116 14.23 -27.23 -35.75
N ASN A 117 12.94 -27.46 -35.49
CA ASN A 117 11.84 -27.26 -36.45
C ASN A 117 12.10 -27.98 -37.80
N ALA A 118 12.54 -29.22 -37.73
CA ALA A 118 12.81 -30.07 -38.90
C ALA A 118 11.62 -30.97 -39.28
N GLY A 119 10.62 -31.08 -38.41
CA GLY A 119 9.45 -31.95 -38.60
C GLY A 119 9.65 -33.38 -38.08
N ILE A 120 10.65 -33.60 -37.22
CA ILE A 120 10.97 -34.90 -36.64
C ILE A 120 9.82 -35.36 -35.73
N THR A 121 9.50 -36.66 -35.78
CA THR A 121 8.43 -37.32 -35.02
C THR A 121 8.94 -38.48 -34.17
N ASP A 122 10.00 -39.15 -34.61
CA ASP A 122 10.64 -40.28 -33.94
C ASP A 122 12.16 -40.05 -33.88
N LEU A 123 12.79 -40.40 -32.75
CA LEU A 123 14.23 -40.32 -32.55
C LEU A 123 14.92 -41.69 -32.58
N LYS A 124 14.19 -42.79 -32.83
CA LYS A 124 14.77 -44.12 -32.91
C LYS A 124 15.95 -44.16 -33.89
N GLY A 125 17.03 -44.79 -33.44
CA GLY A 125 18.32 -44.87 -34.11
C GLY A 125 19.31 -43.79 -33.64
N VAL A 126 18.87 -42.72 -32.97
CA VAL A 126 19.77 -41.68 -32.41
C VAL A 126 20.65 -42.22 -31.27
N GLU A 127 20.19 -43.25 -30.56
CA GLU A 127 20.92 -43.95 -29.50
C GLU A 127 22.29 -44.52 -29.96
N ASN A 128 22.46 -44.75 -31.26
CA ASN A 128 23.69 -45.28 -31.84
C ASN A 128 24.85 -44.29 -31.84
N PHE A 129 24.57 -42.98 -31.93
CA PHE A 129 25.56 -41.91 -32.00
C PHE A 129 26.10 -41.55 -30.60
N ARG A 130 26.77 -42.53 -29.96
CA ARG A 130 27.22 -42.49 -28.56
C ARG A 130 28.23 -41.38 -28.22
N ASN A 131 28.83 -40.73 -29.21
CA ASN A 131 29.71 -39.57 -29.03
C ASN A 131 28.98 -38.21 -29.15
N LEU A 132 27.65 -38.19 -29.30
CA LEU A 132 26.87 -36.96 -29.29
C LEU A 132 27.14 -36.16 -28.01
N GLN A 133 27.68 -34.96 -28.18
CA GLN A 133 27.92 -33.97 -27.13
C GLN A 133 26.81 -32.90 -27.11
N ARG A 134 26.13 -32.69 -28.24
CA ARG A 134 25.14 -31.63 -28.42
C ARG A 134 23.95 -32.16 -29.22
N VAL A 135 22.75 -32.11 -28.64
CA VAL A 135 21.50 -32.44 -29.34
C VAL A 135 20.56 -31.26 -29.22
N ASP A 136 20.07 -30.75 -30.35
CA ASP A 136 19.04 -29.72 -30.43
C ASP A 136 17.95 -30.18 -31.41
N VAL A 137 16.89 -30.75 -30.86
CA VAL A 137 15.70 -31.22 -31.59
C VAL A 137 14.45 -30.45 -31.17
N SER A 138 14.65 -29.17 -30.83
CA SER A 138 13.62 -28.22 -30.44
C SER A 138 12.52 -28.05 -31.50
N GLN A 139 11.29 -27.73 -31.08
CA GLN A 139 10.18 -27.34 -31.97
C GLN A 139 9.84 -28.43 -33.01
N ASN A 140 9.86 -29.69 -32.61
CA ASN A 140 9.49 -30.84 -33.44
C ASN A 140 8.21 -31.50 -32.89
N ALA A 141 7.85 -32.66 -33.41
CA ALA A 141 6.67 -33.43 -33.00
C ALA A 141 7.06 -34.72 -32.25
N ILE A 142 8.20 -34.71 -31.55
CA ILE A 142 8.76 -35.89 -30.88
C ILE A 142 7.93 -36.25 -29.64
N GLY A 143 7.35 -37.44 -29.64
CA GLY A 143 6.56 -37.97 -28.52
C GLY A 143 7.34 -38.79 -27.50
N ASP A 144 8.53 -39.29 -27.87
CA ASP A 144 9.38 -40.15 -27.04
C ASP A 144 10.86 -39.72 -27.11
N PHE A 145 11.50 -39.63 -25.96
CA PHE A 145 12.91 -39.28 -25.78
C PHE A 145 13.76 -40.44 -25.24
N ALA A 146 13.23 -41.66 -25.15
CA ALA A 146 14.00 -42.84 -24.77
C ALA A 146 15.31 -43.03 -25.58
N PRO A 147 15.39 -42.74 -26.90
CA PRO A 147 16.63 -42.80 -27.68
C PRO A 147 17.79 -41.92 -27.17
N VAL A 148 17.51 -40.84 -26.41
CA VAL A 148 18.56 -39.95 -25.88
C VAL A 148 18.91 -40.21 -24.41
N LYS A 149 18.26 -41.18 -23.75
CA LYS A 149 18.33 -41.40 -22.30
C LYS A 149 19.73 -41.71 -21.76
N ASP A 150 20.48 -42.52 -22.51
CA ASP A 150 21.76 -43.12 -22.07
C ASP A 150 22.97 -42.57 -22.87
N LEU A 151 22.83 -41.40 -23.50
CA LEU A 151 23.92 -40.73 -24.23
C LEU A 151 24.93 -40.11 -23.24
N SER A 152 25.79 -40.94 -22.65
CA SER A 152 26.71 -40.54 -21.58
C SER A 152 27.68 -39.40 -21.94
N SER A 153 27.94 -39.17 -23.22
CA SER A 153 28.81 -38.10 -23.76
C SER A 153 28.11 -36.75 -23.89
N LEU A 154 26.77 -36.73 -23.79
CA LEU A 154 25.93 -35.57 -24.04
C LEU A 154 26.18 -34.48 -22.98
N GLN A 155 26.47 -33.26 -23.43
CA GLN A 155 26.73 -32.10 -22.57
C GLN A 155 25.62 -31.05 -22.65
N ILE A 156 24.96 -30.94 -23.80
CA ILE A 156 23.86 -30.00 -24.05
C ILE A 156 22.71 -30.73 -24.74
N LEU A 157 21.53 -30.69 -24.14
CA LEU A 157 20.29 -31.21 -24.71
C LEU A 157 19.24 -30.10 -24.81
N LYS A 158 18.70 -29.86 -26.00
CA LYS A 158 17.53 -29.01 -26.24
C LYS A 158 16.40 -29.81 -26.89
N VAL A 159 15.26 -29.82 -26.20
CA VAL A 159 14.04 -30.55 -26.58
C VAL A 159 12.79 -29.67 -26.45
N ASN A 160 12.95 -28.37 -26.19
CA ASN A 160 11.86 -27.43 -25.96
C ASN A 160 10.84 -27.37 -27.12
N GLY A 161 9.55 -27.35 -26.81
CA GLY A 161 8.50 -27.34 -27.82
C GLY A 161 8.28 -28.69 -28.50
N ASN A 162 8.32 -29.79 -27.74
CA ASN A 162 7.93 -31.12 -28.21
C ASN A 162 6.75 -31.67 -27.39
N PRO A 163 5.89 -32.53 -27.98
CA PRO A 163 4.68 -33.09 -27.35
C PRO A 163 4.92 -34.31 -26.44
N ALA A 164 6.17 -34.57 -26.03
CA ALA A 164 6.47 -35.66 -25.09
C ALA A 164 5.96 -35.38 -23.68
N SER A 165 5.63 -36.44 -22.93
CA SER A 165 5.15 -36.36 -21.54
C SER A 165 6.22 -36.72 -20.50
N VAL A 166 7.24 -37.47 -20.88
CA VAL A 166 8.33 -37.91 -19.99
C VAL A 166 9.67 -37.53 -20.61
N LEU A 167 10.58 -36.99 -19.80
CA LEU A 167 11.99 -36.86 -20.17
C LEU A 167 12.86 -37.58 -19.15
N ASP A 168 13.50 -38.66 -19.59
CA ASP A 168 14.46 -39.40 -18.78
C ASP A 168 15.85 -39.27 -19.41
N VAL A 169 16.77 -38.69 -18.66
CA VAL A 169 18.16 -38.44 -19.07
C VAL A 169 19.13 -38.96 -18.00
N THR A 170 18.70 -39.92 -17.20
CA THR A 170 19.47 -40.43 -16.04
C THR A 170 20.81 -41.08 -16.42
N GLY A 171 20.97 -41.56 -17.67
CA GLY A 171 22.25 -42.08 -18.18
C GLY A 171 23.18 -41.01 -18.79
N CYS A 172 22.72 -39.78 -19.00
CA CYS A 172 23.50 -38.68 -19.58
C CYS A 172 24.47 -38.06 -18.56
N SER A 173 25.40 -38.84 -18.02
CA SER A 173 26.26 -38.45 -16.89
C SER A 173 27.13 -37.21 -17.11
N SER A 174 27.39 -36.83 -18.37
CA SER A 174 28.15 -35.63 -18.73
C SER A 174 27.29 -34.38 -18.98
N LEU A 175 25.96 -34.47 -18.81
CA LEU A 175 25.03 -33.42 -19.17
C LEU A 175 25.23 -32.19 -18.26
N LYS A 176 25.46 -31.04 -18.88
CA LYS A 176 25.67 -29.74 -18.21
C LYS A 176 24.46 -28.82 -18.37
N LYS A 177 23.79 -28.88 -19.51
CA LYS A 177 22.70 -27.96 -19.86
C LYS A 177 21.50 -28.70 -20.44
N LEU A 178 20.35 -28.50 -19.83
CA LEU A 178 19.07 -29.06 -20.28
C LEU A 178 18.07 -27.93 -20.56
N TYR A 179 17.55 -27.90 -21.78
CA TYR A 179 16.56 -26.94 -22.27
C TYR A 179 15.31 -27.66 -22.77
N ALA A 180 14.27 -27.73 -21.95
CA ALA A 180 13.05 -28.52 -22.17
C ALA A 180 11.75 -27.69 -21.98
N GLN A 181 11.88 -26.36 -21.94
CA GLN A 181 10.78 -25.42 -21.73
C GLN A 181 9.67 -25.47 -22.80
N ASN A 182 8.48 -24.98 -22.45
CA ASN A 182 7.30 -24.88 -23.34
C ASN A 182 6.95 -26.20 -24.05
N SER A 183 6.94 -27.30 -23.30
CA SER A 183 6.64 -28.65 -23.78
C SER A 183 5.46 -29.22 -22.97
N THR A 184 5.20 -30.52 -23.05
CA THR A 184 4.11 -31.18 -22.29
C THR A 184 4.60 -32.13 -21.20
N PHE A 185 5.82 -31.96 -20.70
CA PHE A 185 6.42 -32.88 -19.74
C PHE A 185 5.67 -32.86 -18.40
N SER A 186 5.19 -34.02 -17.97
CA SER A 186 4.64 -34.29 -16.64
C SER A 186 5.64 -34.96 -15.70
N GLU A 187 6.69 -35.59 -16.25
CA GLU A 187 7.76 -36.28 -15.52
C GLU A 187 9.14 -35.89 -16.07
N LEU A 188 10.10 -35.64 -15.19
CA LEU A 188 11.51 -35.36 -15.52
C LEU A 188 12.43 -36.15 -14.59
N HIS A 189 13.26 -37.04 -15.16
CA HIS A 189 14.24 -37.83 -14.42
C HIS A 189 15.67 -37.32 -14.67
N VAL A 190 16.20 -36.58 -13.71
CA VAL A 190 17.56 -35.99 -13.70
C VAL A 190 18.38 -36.38 -12.47
N THR A 191 17.85 -37.25 -11.60
CA THR A 191 18.47 -37.64 -10.33
C THR A 191 19.88 -38.19 -10.53
N GLY A 192 20.85 -37.70 -9.77
CA GLY A 192 22.25 -38.14 -9.82
C GLY A 192 23.12 -37.51 -10.90
N LEU A 193 22.58 -36.60 -11.75
CA LEU A 193 23.37 -35.88 -12.77
C LEU A 193 24.25 -34.78 -12.15
N GLY A 194 25.31 -35.19 -11.45
CA GLY A 194 26.22 -34.31 -10.72
C GLY A 194 27.01 -33.31 -11.60
N SER A 195 27.00 -33.45 -12.92
CA SER A 195 27.59 -32.50 -13.88
C SER A 195 26.62 -31.41 -14.37
N LEU A 196 25.33 -31.49 -14.01
CA LEU A 196 24.30 -30.58 -14.51
C LEU A 196 24.45 -29.19 -13.87
N GLU A 197 24.60 -28.15 -14.70
CA GLU A 197 24.86 -26.77 -14.31
C GLU A 197 23.63 -25.86 -14.50
N GLU A 198 22.84 -26.10 -15.55
CA GLU A 198 21.65 -25.31 -15.93
C GLU A 198 20.49 -26.21 -16.37
N VAL A 199 19.31 -26.02 -15.78
CA VAL A 199 18.05 -26.67 -16.17
C VAL A 199 16.98 -25.62 -16.43
N ARG A 200 16.37 -25.69 -17.62
CA ARG A 200 15.18 -24.93 -18.00
C ARG A 200 14.06 -25.87 -18.38
N ILE A 201 13.01 -25.88 -17.55
CA ILE A 201 11.82 -26.73 -17.69
C ILE A 201 10.54 -25.89 -17.52
N GLU A 202 10.62 -24.56 -17.67
CA GLU A 202 9.46 -23.68 -17.54
C GLU A 202 8.32 -23.98 -18.51
N ASN A 203 7.08 -23.66 -18.11
CA ASN A 203 5.85 -23.89 -18.88
C ASN A 203 5.71 -25.36 -19.34
N ASN A 204 5.61 -26.26 -18.37
CA ASN A 204 5.37 -27.69 -18.54
C ASN A 204 4.23 -28.14 -17.58
N HIS A 205 4.12 -29.43 -17.30
CA HIS A 205 3.09 -30.02 -16.44
C HIS A 205 3.68 -30.84 -15.28
N LEU A 206 4.91 -30.54 -14.86
CA LEU A 206 5.56 -31.25 -13.74
C LEU A 206 4.77 -31.05 -12.45
N THR A 207 4.53 -32.15 -11.73
CA THR A 207 3.90 -32.14 -10.39
C THR A 207 4.88 -32.39 -9.25
N ASP A 208 6.05 -32.95 -9.58
CA ASP A 208 7.19 -33.21 -8.69
C ASP A 208 8.51 -32.93 -9.45
N LEU A 209 9.60 -32.69 -8.73
CA LEU A 209 10.94 -32.48 -9.27
C LEU A 209 12.01 -32.85 -8.24
N ASP A 210 12.61 -34.04 -8.39
CA ASP A 210 13.71 -34.48 -7.54
C ASP A 210 15.07 -33.89 -8.01
N LEU A 211 15.69 -33.10 -7.14
CA LEU A 211 16.99 -32.46 -7.35
C LEU A 211 18.16 -33.24 -6.71
N THR A 212 17.90 -34.45 -6.20
CA THR A 212 18.90 -35.29 -5.52
C THR A 212 20.09 -35.59 -6.42
N GLY A 213 21.29 -35.27 -5.94
CA GLY A 213 22.55 -35.52 -6.65
C GLY A 213 22.93 -34.46 -7.69
N LEU A 214 22.15 -33.40 -7.88
CA LEU A 214 22.46 -32.29 -8.78
C LEU A 214 23.47 -31.30 -8.16
N THR A 215 24.63 -31.82 -7.75
CA THR A 215 25.61 -31.09 -6.90
C THR A 215 26.29 -29.90 -7.58
N SER A 216 26.22 -29.78 -8.91
CA SER A 216 26.80 -28.67 -9.68
C SER A 216 25.77 -27.67 -10.21
N LEU A 217 24.48 -27.85 -9.90
CA LEU A 217 23.39 -27.06 -10.47
C LEU A 217 23.45 -25.61 -9.96
N ARG A 218 23.64 -24.66 -10.88
CA ARG A 218 23.74 -23.22 -10.58
C ARG A 218 22.47 -22.47 -10.93
N ALA A 219 21.75 -22.91 -11.96
CA ALA A 219 20.54 -22.25 -12.43
C ALA A 219 19.41 -23.25 -12.68
N LEU A 220 18.28 -23.05 -12.00
CA LEU A 220 17.04 -23.80 -12.20
C LEU A 220 15.90 -22.84 -12.54
N SER A 221 15.31 -23.02 -13.72
CA SER A 221 14.06 -22.40 -14.13
C SER A 221 13.00 -23.49 -14.27
N CYS A 222 11.98 -23.45 -13.41
CA CYS A 222 10.88 -24.39 -13.33
C CYS A 222 9.51 -23.70 -13.20
N TYR A 223 9.44 -22.39 -13.49
CA TYR A 223 8.21 -21.61 -13.39
C TYR A 223 7.10 -22.11 -14.33
N GLY A 224 5.84 -21.87 -14.00
CA GLY A 224 4.72 -22.29 -14.86
C GLY A 224 4.55 -23.81 -14.95
N ASN A 225 4.88 -24.55 -13.88
CA ASN A 225 4.57 -25.97 -13.72
C ASN A 225 3.44 -26.14 -12.67
N GLN A 226 3.28 -27.33 -12.11
CA GLN A 226 2.24 -27.68 -11.12
C GLN A 226 2.88 -28.27 -9.84
N LEU A 227 4.11 -27.83 -9.51
CA LEU A 227 4.83 -28.28 -8.32
C LEU A 227 4.08 -27.81 -7.08
N HIS A 228 3.59 -28.75 -6.27
CA HIS A 228 2.93 -28.41 -4.99
C HIS A 228 3.95 -28.18 -3.87
N THR A 229 5.13 -28.81 -3.99
CA THR A 229 6.27 -28.67 -3.09
C THR A 229 7.58 -28.73 -3.87
N LEU A 230 8.61 -28.02 -3.40
CA LEU A 230 9.97 -28.17 -3.93
C LEU A 230 11.00 -28.13 -2.79
N ASP A 231 11.93 -29.09 -2.79
CA ASP A 231 13.11 -29.11 -1.94
C ASP A 231 14.36 -28.81 -2.77
N ALA A 232 14.85 -27.57 -2.69
CA ALA A 232 16.02 -27.12 -3.44
C ALA A 232 17.36 -27.41 -2.73
N ARG A 233 17.33 -27.82 -1.46
CA ARG A 233 18.52 -28.01 -0.60
C ARG A 233 19.53 -29.05 -1.13
N PRO A 234 19.14 -30.13 -1.84
CA PRO A 234 20.11 -31.04 -2.48
C PRO A 234 21.01 -30.37 -3.52
N ALA A 235 20.55 -29.27 -4.14
CA ALA A 235 21.28 -28.50 -5.14
C ALA A 235 22.04 -27.30 -4.51
N ALA A 236 22.91 -27.59 -3.54
CA ALA A 236 23.62 -26.58 -2.73
C ALA A 236 24.51 -25.57 -3.51
N ALA A 237 24.75 -25.82 -4.80
CA ALA A 237 25.48 -24.92 -5.70
C ALA A 237 24.60 -23.86 -6.39
N LEU A 238 23.28 -23.86 -6.14
CA LEU A 238 22.34 -22.95 -6.80
C LEU A 238 22.70 -21.48 -6.56
N GLU A 239 22.74 -20.72 -7.65
CA GLU A 239 22.92 -19.26 -7.69
C GLU A 239 21.61 -18.56 -8.10
N VAL A 240 20.78 -19.21 -8.93
CA VAL A 240 19.50 -18.70 -9.44
C VAL A 240 18.43 -19.79 -9.35
N LEU A 241 17.32 -19.48 -8.68
CA LEU A 241 16.12 -20.31 -8.63
C LEU A 241 14.89 -19.49 -9.08
N GLN A 242 14.29 -19.90 -10.19
CA GLN A 242 13.01 -19.38 -10.69
C GLN A 242 11.96 -20.49 -10.61
N ALA A 243 11.09 -20.39 -9.60
CA ALA A 243 10.06 -21.36 -9.25
C ALA A 243 8.70 -20.68 -9.04
N ASP A 244 8.48 -19.53 -9.67
CA ASP A 244 7.21 -18.82 -9.60
C ASP A 244 6.08 -19.57 -10.34
N SER A 245 4.84 -19.16 -10.10
CA SER A 245 3.69 -19.58 -10.90
C SER A 245 3.49 -21.11 -10.94
N ASN A 246 3.65 -21.79 -9.79
CA ASN A 246 3.55 -23.26 -9.66
C ASN A 246 2.37 -23.74 -8.78
N GLY A 247 1.83 -22.86 -7.93
CA GLY A 247 0.85 -23.23 -6.91
C GLY A 247 1.44 -23.87 -5.65
N MET A 248 2.77 -23.76 -5.43
CA MET A 248 3.46 -24.38 -4.29
C MET A 248 2.90 -23.94 -2.94
N GLU A 249 2.68 -24.89 -2.04
CA GLU A 249 2.39 -24.64 -0.62
C GLU A 249 3.67 -24.63 0.24
N SER A 250 4.75 -25.27 -0.22
CA SER A 250 6.04 -25.35 0.49
C SER A 250 7.23 -25.27 -0.47
N LEU A 251 8.21 -24.44 -0.11
CA LEU A 251 9.49 -24.30 -0.81
C LEU A 251 10.62 -24.30 0.23
N LEU A 252 11.52 -25.28 0.15
CA LEU A 252 12.65 -25.43 1.08
C LEU A 252 13.94 -24.99 0.39
N VAL A 253 14.55 -23.94 0.92
CA VAL A 253 15.73 -23.23 0.36
C VAL A 253 16.77 -22.90 1.42
N GLU A 254 16.53 -23.23 2.69
CA GLU A 254 17.41 -22.89 3.79
C GLU A 254 18.81 -23.53 3.63
N GLY A 255 19.85 -22.75 3.91
CA GLY A 255 21.25 -23.15 3.75
C GLY A 255 21.83 -23.06 2.33
N LEU A 256 21.07 -22.62 1.32
CA LEU A 256 21.59 -22.36 -0.04
C LEU A 256 22.47 -21.09 -0.09
N GLY A 257 23.62 -21.10 0.57
CA GLY A 257 24.50 -19.94 0.76
C GLY A 257 25.14 -19.34 -0.50
N ASN A 258 24.95 -19.95 -1.67
CA ASN A 258 25.37 -19.42 -2.99
C ASN A 258 24.23 -18.69 -3.73
N LEU A 259 22.99 -18.80 -3.26
CA LEU A 259 21.80 -18.32 -3.96
C LEU A 259 21.77 -16.79 -3.97
N LYS A 260 21.71 -16.19 -5.16
CA LYS A 260 21.69 -14.74 -5.41
C LYS A 260 20.31 -14.24 -5.82
N THR A 261 19.57 -15.05 -6.56
CA THR A 261 18.23 -14.71 -7.07
C THR A 261 17.25 -15.82 -6.72
N LEU A 262 16.17 -15.46 -6.03
CA LEU A 262 15.07 -16.34 -5.69
C LEU A 262 13.74 -15.70 -6.14
N HIS A 263 13.13 -16.27 -7.17
CA HIS A 263 11.81 -15.90 -7.67
C HIS A 263 10.82 -17.04 -7.36
N CYS A 264 9.86 -16.76 -6.49
CA CYS A 264 8.81 -17.69 -6.07
C CYS A 264 7.43 -17.03 -5.97
N GLN A 265 7.21 -15.94 -6.71
CA GLN A 265 5.92 -15.25 -6.80
C GLN A 265 4.80 -16.14 -7.37
N ASN A 266 3.54 -15.74 -7.21
CA ASN A 266 2.36 -16.45 -7.75
C ASN A 266 2.29 -17.92 -7.28
N ASN A 267 2.48 -18.16 -5.99
CA ASN A 267 2.37 -19.47 -5.35
C ASN A 267 1.39 -19.39 -4.16
N ASN A 268 1.25 -20.49 -3.41
CA ASN A 268 0.38 -20.60 -2.23
C ASN A 268 1.19 -20.64 -0.92
N LEU A 269 2.42 -20.11 -0.90
CA LEU A 269 3.32 -20.20 0.24
C LEU A 269 2.73 -19.43 1.44
N GLN A 270 2.61 -20.09 2.59
CA GLN A 270 2.19 -19.46 3.86
C GLN A 270 3.37 -19.02 4.72
N GLN A 271 4.54 -19.61 4.48
CA GLN A 271 5.80 -19.33 5.16
C GLN A 271 6.96 -19.64 4.20
N ILE A 272 8.09 -18.97 4.40
CA ILE A 272 9.37 -19.30 3.74
C ILE A 272 10.52 -18.92 4.69
N SER A 273 11.52 -19.78 4.82
CA SER A 273 12.72 -19.48 5.59
C SER A 273 13.84 -19.04 4.64
N LEU A 274 14.44 -17.89 4.92
CA LEU A 274 15.63 -17.40 4.21
C LEU A 274 16.92 -17.67 5.00
N SER A 275 16.88 -18.58 5.98
CA SER A 275 18.03 -18.82 6.85
C SER A 275 19.22 -19.39 6.09
N GLY A 276 20.41 -18.86 6.35
CA GLY A 276 21.64 -19.21 5.64
C GLY A 276 21.75 -18.66 4.20
N LEU A 277 20.81 -17.86 3.70
CA LEU A 277 20.84 -17.25 2.36
C LEU A 277 21.69 -15.96 2.31
N GLY A 278 22.90 -15.99 2.88
CA GLY A 278 23.73 -14.80 3.07
C GLY A 278 24.18 -14.08 1.78
N ALA A 279 24.14 -14.76 0.63
CA ALA A 279 24.48 -14.22 -0.69
C ALA A 279 23.26 -13.72 -1.50
N LEU A 280 22.05 -13.80 -0.95
CA LEU A 280 20.81 -13.45 -1.66
C LEU A 280 20.75 -11.95 -1.92
N GLU A 281 20.70 -11.57 -3.19
CA GLU A 281 20.66 -10.17 -3.64
C GLU A 281 19.25 -9.75 -4.06
N GLU A 282 18.49 -10.66 -4.66
CA GLU A 282 17.15 -10.42 -5.19
C GLU A 282 16.16 -11.50 -4.74
N PHE A 283 15.11 -11.08 -4.05
CA PHE A 283 14.04 -11.95 -3.57
C PHE A 283 12.67 -11.45 -4.01
N ASN A 284 11.92 -12.31 -4.70
CA ASN A 284 10.53 -12.05 -5.10
C ASN A 284 9.61 -13.19 -4.62
N ALA A 285 8.73 -12.86 -3.69
CA ALA A 285 7.67 -13.73 -3.16
C ALA A 285 6.29 -13.05 -3.23
N ALA A 286 6.09 -12.10 -4.15
CA ALA A 286 4.81 -11.44 -4.34
C ALA A 286 3.70 -12.42 -4.72
N ASN A 287 2.43 -12.08 -4.46
CA ASN A 287 1.27 -12.95 -4.74
C ASN A 287 1.43 -14.35 -4.10
N ASN A 288 1.51 -14.37 -2.77
CA ASN A 288 1.54 -15.57 -1.95
C ASN A 288 0.56 -15.41 -0.76
N SER A 289 0.64 -16.26 0.25
CA SER A 289 -0.14 -16.17 1.50
C SER A 289 0.75 -16.01 2.74
N LEU A 290 1.94 -15.42 2.58
CA LEU A 290 2.90 -15.25 3.68
C LEU A 290 2.30 -14.37 4.79
N THR A 291 2.28 -14.86 6.02
CA THR A 291 1.83 -14.10 7.21
C THR A 291 2.98 -13.42 7.96
N GLU A 292 4.19 -13.95 7.81
CA GLU A 292 5.44 -13.47 8.37
C GLU A 292 6.56 -13.64 7.34
N LEU A 293 7.53 -12.72 7.32
CA LEU A 293 8.72 -12.80 6.49
C LEU A 293 9.89 -12.14 7.22
N ILE A 294 10.94 -12.91 7.50
CA ILE A 294 12.18 -12.45 8.12
C ILE A 294 13.28 -12.48 7.05
N VAL A 295 13.89 -11.32 6.78
CA VAL A 295 14.99 -11.19 5.80
C VAL A 295 16.34 -10.83 6.42
N ASP A 296 16.42 -10.73 7.76
CA ASP A 296 17.59 -10.21 8.49
C ASP A 296 18.89 -11.03 8.26
N GLU A 297 18.79 -12.32 7.94
CA GLU A 297 19.95 -13.17 7.61
C GLU A 297 20.44 -13.02 6.15
N ALA A 298 19.64 -12.44 5.26
CA ALA A 298 19.99 -12.19 3.87
C ALA A 298 20.80 -10.88 3.75
N THR A 299 22.02 -10.87 4.28
CA THR A 299 22.83 -9.64 4.43
C THR A 299 23.29 -8.98 3.13
N ALA A 300 23.17 -9.66 1.98
CA ALA A 300 23.51 -9.12 0.66
C ALA A 300 22.30 -8.51 -0.09
N LEU A 301 21.13 -8.50 0.53
CA LEU A 301 19.84 -8.25 -0.13
C LEU A 301 19.72 -6.81 -0.60
N LYS A 302 19.42 -6.65 -1.89
CA LYS A 302 19.25 -5.39 -2.62
C LYS A 302 17.80 -5.14 -2.99
N THR A 303 17.05 -6.20 -3.29
CA THR A 303 15.66 -6.13 -3.75
C THR A 303 14.78 -7.13 -3.01
N VAL A 304 13.66 -6.65 -2.45
CA VAL A 304 12.60 -7.45 -1.82
C VAL A 304 11.25 -7.08 -2.39
N LEU A 305 10.62 -8.03 -3.07
CA LEU A 305 9.26 -7.91 -3.60
C LEU A 305 8.37 -8.94 -2.89
N ALA A 306 7.55 -8.49 -1.95
CA ALA A 306 6.66 -9.29 -1.13
C ALA A 306 5.22 -8.74 -1.09
N GLY A 307 4.85 -7.92 -2.08
CA GLY A 307 3.49 -7.40 -2.22
C GLY A 307 2.44 -8.49 -2.48
N ASN A 308 1.17 -8.21 -2.16
CA ASN A 308 0.05 -9.15 -2.28
C ASN A 308 0.28 -10.42 -1.43
N ASN A 309 0.40 -10.21 -0.12
CA ASN A 309 0.57 -11.26 0.88
C ASN A 309 -0.34 -10.97 2.10
N GLN A 310 -0.11 -11.65 3.21
CA GLN A 310 -0.83 -11.46 4.47
C GLN A 310 0.11 -10.96 5.59
N LEU A 311 1.25 -10.35 5.22
CA LEU A 311 2.26 -9.85 6.16
C LEU A 311 1.63 -8.81 7.08
N SER A 312 1.88 -8.90 8.38
CA SER A 312 1.25 -8.04 9.38
C SER A 312 2.23 -7.57 10.46
N GLY A 313 1.86 -6.51 11.18
CA GLY A 313 2.68 -5.98 12.26
C GLY A 313 3.90 -5.21 11.75
N GLU A 314 5.08 -5.54 12.28
CA GLU A 314 6.34 -4.90 11.90
C GLU A 314 7.07 -5.70 10.82
N PHE A 315 7.41 -5.05 9.71
CA PHE A 315 8.25 -5.66 8.68
C PHE A 315 9.62 -4.99 8.63
N ARG A 316 10.67 -5.81 8.80
CA ARG A 316 12.08 -5.44 8.72
C ARG A 316 12.62 -5.84 7.35
N PHE A 317 13.07 -4.88 6.55
CA PHE A 317 13.56 -5.13 5.19
C PHE A 317 15.10 -5.13 5.04
N GLY A 318 15.82 -5.09 6.17
CA GLY A 318 17.28 -5.21 6.19
C GLY A 318 17.99 -4.16 5.34
N THR A 319 18.91 -4.61 4.49
CA THR A 319 19.75 -3.78 3.60
C THR A 319 19.11 -3.44 2.25
N ALA A 320 17.86 -3.86 2.01
CA ALA A 320 17.23 -3.77 0.70
C ALA A 320 17.01 -2.31 0.25
N LYS A 321 17.39 -2.01 -0.99
CA LYS A 321 17.29 -0.70 -1.63
C LYS A 321 16.06 -0.57 -2.54
N GLN A 322 15.48 -1.69 -2.95
CA GLN A 322 14.20 -1.74 -3.64
C GLN A 322 13.26 -2.61 -2.82
N VAL A 323 12.21 -2.01 -2.27
CA VAL A 323 11.26 -2.67 -1.36
C VAL A 323 9.86 -2.46 -1.88
N SER A 324 9.15 -3.55 -2.16
CA SER A 324 7.74 -3.54 -2.55
C SER A 324 6.96 -4.52 -1.69
N VAL A 325 6.12 -4.00 -0.81
CA VAL A 325 5.30 -4.75 0.17
C VAL A 325 3.84 -4.31 0.14
N GLU A 326 3.38 -3.83 -1.01
CA GLU A 326 2.02 -3.37 -1.21
C GLU A 326 0.96 -4.47 -0.98
N ASN A 327 -0.29 -4.09 -0.71
CA ASN A 327 -1.40 -5.04 -0.53
C ASN A 327 -1.08 -6.08 0.56
N ASN A 328 -0.83 -5.60 1.77
CA ASN A 328 -0.51 -6.38 2.97
C ASN A 328 -1.26 -5.78 4.19
N GLN A 329 -0.92 -6.23 5.40
CA GLN A 329 -1.50 -5.77 6.68
C GLN A 329 -0.43 -5.19 7.62
N ILE A 330 0.69 -4.70 7.05
CA ILE A 330 1.83 -4.17 7.81
C ILE A 330 1.42 -2.87 8.52
N THR A 331 1.82 -2.71 9.77
CA THR A 331 1.58 -1.52 10.60
C THR A 331 2.83 -0.67 10.82
N ASN A 332 4.03 -1.26 10.68
CA ASN A 332 5.32 -0.57 10.84
C ASN A 332 6.36 -1.08 9.83
N LEU A 333 7.20 -0.20 9.31
CA LEU A 333 8.32 -0.53 8.41
C LEU A 333 9.64 -0.06 9.00
N ILE A 334 10.64 -0.95 9.00
CA ILE A 334 12.00 -0.68 9.48
C ILE A 334 13.01 -1.24 8.48
N GLY A 335 14.10 -0.51 8.23
CA GLY A 335 15.22 -1.01 7.45
C GLY A 335 16.47 -0.15 7.61
N ALA A 336 17.52 -0.49 6.88
CA ALA A 336 18.80 0.21 6.93
C ALA A 336 18.70 1.63 6.33
N GLU A 337 19.31 2.60 7.01
CA GLU A 337 19.20 4.04 6.73
C GLU A 337 20.06 4.53 5.53
N GLU A 338 20.46 3.64 4.61
CA GLU A 338 21.36 3.98 3.50
C GLU A 338 20.69 3.90 2.12
N ASN A 339 20.16 5.04 1.66
CA ASN A 339 19.80 5.32 0.25
C ASN A 339 19.00 4.19 -0.43
N ILE A 340 17.83 3.90 0.14
CA ILE A 340 16.74 3.17 -0.53
C ILE A 340 16.42 3.92 -1.84
N ALA A 341 16.31 3.24 -2.97
CA ALA A 341 15.96 3.87 -4.25
C ALA A 341 14.44 3.83 -4.49
N TYR A 342 13.80 2.73 -4.11
CA TYR A 342 12.37 2.49 -4.36
C TYR A 342 11.71 1.90 -3.12
N LEU A 343 10.62 2.52 -2.68
CA LEU A 343 9.83 2.07 -1.54
C LEU A 343 8.33 2.10 -1.89
N ASN A 344 7.70 0.94 -1.95
CA ASN A 344 6.27 0.79 -2.18
C ASN A 344 5.63 -0.01 -1.04
N PHE A 345 4.71 0.64 -0.33
CA PHE A 345 3.93 0.10 0.77
C PHE A 345 2.44 0.45 0.63
N ASN A 346 1.96 0.69 -0.60
CA ASN A 346 0.55 0.95 -0.87
C ASN A 346 -0.37 -0.10 -0.22
N ASN A 347 -1.57 0.27 0.21
CA ASN A 347 -2.60 -0.63 0.74
C ASN A 347 -2.07 -1.50 1.90
N ASN A 348 -1.68 -0.83 2.98
CA ASN A 348 -1.24 -1.40 4.25
C ASN A 348 -1.95 -0.69 5.41
N GLN A 349 -1.48 -0.87 6.64
CA GLN A 349 -2.09 -0.32 7.87
C GLN A 349 -1.14 0.63 8.61
N LEU A 350 -0.17 1.26 7.92
CA LEU A 350 0.76 2.19 8.56
C LEU A 350 0.02 3.45 9.04
N THR A 351 0.26 3.84 10.30
CA THR A 351 -0.18 5.12 10.87
C THR A 351 0.90 6.20 10.83
N SER A 352 2.17 5.79 10.76
CA SER A 352 3.30 6.69 10.60
C SER A 352 4.45 5.99 9.89
N LEU A 353 5.21 6.73 9.08
CA LEU A 353 6.52 6.30 8.60
C LEU A 353 7.54 7.40 8.90
N LYS A 354 8.63 7.03 9.59
CA LYS A 354 9.75 7.92 9.87
C LYS A 354 11.05 7.20 9.50
N MET A 355 11.87 7.87 8.69
CA MET A 355 13.24 7.47 8.41
C MET A 355 14.14 8.68 8.66
N ASP A 356 15.17 8.54 9.50
CA ASP A 356 16.14 9.63 9.73
C ASP A 356 17.16 9.77 8.57
N SER A 357 17.13 8.83 7.62
CA SER A 357 17.90 8.83 6.37
C SER A 357 17.38 9.81 5.33
N ALA A 358 18.15 9.96 4.24
CA ALA A 358 17.61 10.51 3.00
C ALA A 358 16.38 9.71 2.51
N ALA A 359 15.44 10.42 1.90
CA ALA A 359 14.22 9.89 1.31
C ALA A 359 14.54 9.00 0.09
N PRO A 360 13.73 7.96 -0.18
CA PRO A 360 13.86 7.20 -1.41
C PRO A 360 13.60 8.05 -2.66
N GLU A 361 14.18 7.67 -3.80
CA GLU A 361 13.90 8.38 -5.06
C GLU A 361 12.41 8.30 -5.45
N SER A 362 11.80 7.14 -5.22
CA SER A 362 10.40 6.87 -5.51
C SER A 362 9.70 6.22 -4.31
N VAL A 363 8.62 6.86 -3.84
CA VAL A 363 7.82 6.43 -2.69
C VAL A 363 6.36 6.26 -3.08
N TYR A 364 5.78 5.10 -2.76
CA TYR A 364 4.37 4.80 -2.97
C TYR A 364 3.75 4.30 -1.66
N GLY A 365 2.75 5.03 -1.13
CA GLY A 365 2.19 4.79 0.20
C GLY A 365 0.67 5.01 0.30
N ASN A 366 -0.05 5.11 -0.82
CA ASN A 366 -1.51 5.29 -0.85
C ASN A 366 -2.24 4.10 -0.20
N GLY A 367 -3.41 4.34 0.39
CA GLY A 367 -4.25 3.29 0.98
C GLY A 367 -3.74 2.82 2.34
N ASN A 368 -3.05 3.70 3.08
CA ASN A 368 -2.66 3.48 4.47
C ASN A 368 -3.60 4.26 5.42
N ASN A 369 -3.13 4.59 6.62
CA ASN A 369 -3.83 5.49 7.54
C ASN A 369 -2.82 6.50 8.15
N LEU A 370 -1.90 7.01 7.33
CA LEU A 370 -0.77 7.82 7.78
C LEU A 370 -1.24 9.18 8.32
N SER A 371 -0.84 9.48 9.56
CA SER A 371 -0.87 10.83 10.14
C SER A 371 0.50 11.51 10.10
N LEU A 372 1.58 10.77 9.83
CA LEU A 372 2.95 11.29 9.72
C LEU A 372 3.74 10.54 8.64
N LEU A 373 4.40 11.29 7.76
CA LEU A 373 5.40 10.79 6.83
C LEU A 373 6.62 11.71 6.93
N GLN A 374 7.75 11.18 7.42
CA GLN A 374 8.98 11.94 7.63
C GLN A 374 10.19 11.21 7.05
N PHE A 375 11.02 11.95 6.32
CA PHE A 375 12.35 11.56 5.87
C PHE A 375 13.36 12.62 6.34
N GLY A 376 14.61 12.25 6.61
CA GLY A 376 15.64 13.19 7.09
C GLY A 376 16.16 14.16 6.02
N ASP A 377 16.33 13.69 4.78
CA ASP A 377 16.67 14.54 3.63
C ASP A 377 15.80 14.19 2.41
N VAL A 378 14.92 15.10 2.00
CA VAL A 378 14.03 14.92 0.83
C VAL A 378 14.65 15.32 -0.52
N SER A 379 15.94 15.65 -0.58
CA SER A 379 16.62 16.09 -1.81
C SER A 379 16.58 15.04 -2.94
N ASN A 380 16.68 13.75 -2.59
CA ASN A 380 16.66 12.63 -3.53
C ASN A 380 15.25 12.29 -4.08
N LEU A 381 14.19 12.79 -3.45
CA LEU A 381 12.80 12.41 -3.77
C LEU A 381 12.36 12.97 -5.13
N LYS A 382 12.19 12.08 -6.11
CA LYS A 382 11.70 12.39 -7.48
C LYS A 382 10.22 12.08 -7.64
N THR A 383 9.67 11.15 -6.86
CA THR A 383 8.31 10.65 -7.02
C THR A 383 7.72 10.25 -5.68
N LEU A 384 6.53 10.76 -5.37
CA LEU A 384 5.78 10.42 -4.17
C LEU A 384 4.29 10.33 -4.47
N TYR A 385 3.71 9.18 -4.17
CA TYR A 385 2.27 8.93 -4.29
C TYR A 385 1.74 8.38 -2.96
N CYS A 386 1.16 9.25 -2.13
CA CYS A 386 0.70 8.87 -0.80
C CYS A 386 -0.54 9.67 -0.35
N ALA A 387 -1.55 9.78 -1.23
CA ALA A 387 -2.73 10.63 -1.06
C ALA A 387 -3.68 10.16 0.06
N GLU A 388 -3.26 10.38 1.31
CA GLU A 388 -4.04 10.08 2.51
C GLU A 388 -4.91 11.24 2.98
N LYS A 389 -6.08 10.94 3.54
CA LYS A 389 -7.11 11.91 3.98
C LYS A 389 -6.65 12.88 5.08
N HIS A 390 -5.51 12.60 5.72
CA HIS A 390 -5.00 13.34 6.87
C HIS A 390 -3.57 13.88 6.66
N LEU A 391 -2.94 13.61 5.51
CA LEU A 391 -1.66 14.22 5.16
C LEU A 391 -1.90 15.54 4.41
N ALA A 392 -1.20 16.60 4.81
CA ALA A 392 -1.22 17.88 4.12
C ALA A 392 -0.25 17.84 2.93
N TRP A 393 -0.79 18.03 1.72
CA TRP A 393 -0.04 17.97 0.45
C TRP A 393 0.25 19.36 -0.11
N THR A 394 1.43 19.56 -0.72
CA THR A 394 1.68 20.67 -1.63
C THR A 394 1.59 20.19 -3.09
N GLU A 395 1.18 21.08 -3.99
CA GLU A 395 0.96 20.77 -5.42
C GLU A 395 2.21 20.30 -6.18
N SER A 396 3.40 20.43 -5.59
CA SER A 396 4.67 19.94 -6.15
C SER A 396 4.93 18.45 -5.95
N GLY A 397 4.07 17.74 -5.20
CA GLY A 397 4.23 16.32 -4.91
C GLY A 397 5.41 15.98 -4.00
N LYS A 398 6.14 16.96 -3.47
CA LYS A 398 7.09 16.71 -2.39
C LYS A 398 6.32 16.50 -1.10
N ALA A 399 6.72 15.49 -0.32
CA ALA A 399 6.41 15.52 1.10
C ALA A 399 6.99 16.81 1.64
N LEU A 400 6.14 17.64 2.23
CA LEU A 400 6.62 18.68 3.13
C LEU A 400 7.52 18.03 4.17
N ASP A 401 8.56 18.75 4.58
CA ASP A 401 9.31 18.41 5.79
C ASP A 401 8.34 18.52 6.98
N LEU A 402 7.62 17.43 7.22
CA LEU A 402 6.51 17.34 8.15
C LEU A 402 7.02 17.07 9.58
N GLN A 403 8.04 17.84 9.98
CA GLN A 403 8.25 18.17 11.39
C GLN A 403 7.22 19.21 11.87
N LEU A 404 5.96 19.03 11.44
CA LEU A 404 4.79 19.75 11.91
C LEU A 404 3.99 18.84 12.83
N SER A 405 4.57 18.58 14.00
CA SER A 405 3.75 18.77 15.20
C SER A 405 3.16 20.18 15.06
N PRO A 406 1.83 20.35 14.92
CA PRO A 406 1.26 21.68 14.68
C PRO A 406 1.72 22.57 15.82
N GLN A 407 2.50 23.60 15.50
CA GLN A 407 2.82 24.61 16.50
C GLN A 407 1.50 25.31 16.81
N THR A 408 0.90 24.97 17.95
CA THR A 408 -0.25 25.67 18.48
C THR A 408 0.23 27.04 18.93
N ILE A 409 0.09 28.02 18.05
CA ILE A 409 0.41 29.41 18.38
C ILE A 409 -0.86 30.04 18.95
N GLU A 410 -0.77 30.56 20.18
CA GLU A 410 -1.85 31.35 20.76
C GLU A 410 -1.84 32.75 20.15
N LEU A 411 -2.91 33.11 19.47
CA LEU A 411 -3.10 34.44 18.86
C LEU A 411 -4.18 35.21 19.60
N LYS A 412 -3.88 36.46 19.94
CA LYS A 412 -4.79 37.36 20.64
C LYS A 412 -5.90 37.86 19.72
N ARG A 413 -7.14 37.46 19.99
CA ARG A 413 -8.33 37.98 19.32
C ARG A 413 -8.64 39.38 19.86
N LYS A 414 -8.61 40.38 18.98
CA LYS A 414 -8.93 41.79 19.26
C LYS A 414 -10.28 42.17 18.63
N TYR A 415 -10.91 43.21 19.15
CA TYR A 415 -12.15 43.78 18.61
C TYR A 415 -11.97 45.29 18.45
N ASP A 416 -12.33 45.85 17.30
CA ASP A 416 -12.17 47.28 16.98
C ASP A 416 -13.46 48.11 17.11
N GLY A 417 -14.57 47.48 17.54
CA GLY A 417 -15.89 48.09 17.61
C GLY A 417 -16.82 47.73 16.44
N GLU A 418 -16.29 47.19 15.34
CA GLU A 418 -17.09 46.67 14.22
C GLU A 418 -16.76 45.20 13.90
N LYS A 419 -15.48 44.82 13.95
CA LYS A 419 -15.00 43.49 13.55
C LYS A 419 -14.02 42.91 14.57
N TYR A 420 -13.99 41.58 14.61
CA TYR A 420 -12.93 40.86 15.29
C TYR A 420 -11.75 40.65 14.36
N TRP A 421 -10.53 40.73 14.89
CA TRP A 421 -9.30 40.52 14.13
C TRP A 421 -8.14 39.97 14.98
N THR A 422 -7.14 39.39 14.32
CA THR A 422 -5.82 39.08 14.91
C THR A 422 -4.71 39.74 14.10
N ASP A 423 -3.57 39.99 14.75
CA ASP A 423 -2.36 40.46 14.10
C ASP A 423 -1.38 39.30 13.87
N LEU A 424 -1.09 38.95 12.61
CA LEU A 424 -0.09 37.92 12.33
C LEU A 424 1.35 38.43 12.50
N ASN A 425 1.60 39.74 12.54
CA ASN A 425 2.93 40.31 12.80
C ASN A 425 3.43 40.05 14.23
N GLU A 426 2.54 39.66 15.15
CA GLU A 426 2.93 39.26 16.51
C GLU A 426 3.73 37.94 16.51
N VAL A 427 3.61 37.13 15.45
CA VAL A 427 4.19 35.77 15.38
C VAL A 427 4.93 35.45 14.07
N LEU A 428 4.73 36.23 13.00
CA LEU A 428 5.38 36.09 11.70
C LEU A 428 6.28 37.29 11.38
N THR A 429 7.41 37.04 10.73
CA THR A 429 8.25 38.10 10.15
C THR A 429 7.61 38.69 8.87
N PRO A 430 7.99 39.92 8.45
CA PRO A 430 7.44 40.54 7.25
C PRO A 430 7.64 39.71 5.96
N GLN A 431 8.73 38.94 5.87
CA GLN A 431 9.00 38.05 4.73
C GLN A 431 8.05 36.83 4.73
N GLN A 432 7.87 36.19 5.88
CA GLN A 432 6.91 35.09 6.06
C GLN A 432 5.48 35.56 5.78
N LEU A 433 5.11 36.78 6.19
CA LEU A 433 3.79 37.36 5.94
C LEU A 433 3.53 37.55 4.43
N GLN A 434 4.50 38.04 3.65
CA GLN A 434 4.36 38.13 2.19
C GLN A 434 4.21 36.76 1.52
N ARG A 435 4.73 35.69 2.12
CA ARG A 435 4.59 34.30 1.63
C ARG A 435 3.42 33.55 2.28
N THR A 436 2.65 34.19 3.17
CA THR A 436 1.52 33.56 3.86
C THR A 436 0.29 33.45 2.96
N GLU A 437 -0.33 32.27 2.98
CA GLU A 437 -1.67 31.99 2.46
C GLU A 437 -2.56 31.47 3.59
N VAL A 438 -3.70 32.13 3.79
CA VAL A 438 -4.71 31.78 4.79
C VAL A 438 -5.72 30.84 4.14
N LEU A 439 -5.78 29.58 4.58
CA LEU A 439 -6.65 28.57 4.00
C LEU A 439 -8.06 28.66 4.61
N MET A 440 -9.00 29.18 3.83
CA MET A 440 -10.41 29.26 4.22
C MET A 440 -11.11 27.92 4.00
N GLY A 441 -11.05 27.03 5.00
CA GLY A 441 -11.85 25.79 5.02
C GLY A 441 -13.36 26.07 5.08
N GLU A 442 -14.19 25.07 4.76
CA GLU A 442 -15.66 25.24 4.59
C GLU A 442 -16.42 25.74 5.84
N ASN A 443 -15.81 25.64 7.03
CA ASN A 443 -16.37 26.16 8.29
C ASN A 443 -15.71 27.47 8.78
N SER A 444 -14.80 28.06 8.00
CA SER A 444 -14.00 29.22 8.42
C SER A 444 -14.85 30.49 8.47
N GLN A 445 -14.90 31.14 9.64
CA GLN A 445 -15.50 32.47 9.83
C GLN A 445 -14.53 33.61 9.47
N ILE A 446 -13.56 33.39 8.58
CA ILE A 446 -12.62 34.44 8.17
C ILE A 446 -13.30 35.34 7.13
N ALA A 447 -13.45 36.62 7.46
CA ALA A 447 -14.07 37.64 6.61
C ALA A 447 -13.15 38.11 5.49
N SER A 448 -11.86 38.31 5.84
CA SER A 448 -10.84 38.84 4.94
C SER A 448 -9.46 38.74 5.59
N PHE A 449 -8.42 38.59 4.78
CA PHE A 449 -7.02 38.77 5.19
C PHE A 449 -6.45 40.00 4.49
N ASP A 450 -6.04 41.01 5.26
CA ASP A 450 -5.26 42.13 4.77
C ASP A 450 -3.77 41.77 4.86
N LYS A 451 -3.18 41.54 3.71
CA LYS A 451 -1.78 41.11 3.57
C LYS A 451 -0.78 42.25 3.72
N GLU A 452 -1.19 43.52 3.60
CA GLU A 452 -0.31 44.67 3.83
C GLU A 452 -0.20 45.00 5.32
N SER A 453 -1.30 44.93 6.07
CA SER A 453 -1.27 45.12 7.53
C SER A 453 -1.06 43.85 8.35
N GLY A 454 -1.14 42.67 7.73
CA GLY A 454 -1.02 41.36 8.39
C GLY A 454 -2.22 40.96 9.25
N LYS A 455 -3.37 41.61 9.05
CA LYS A 455 -4.58 41.40 9.85
C LYS A 455 -5.52 40.39 9.22
N VAL A 456 -5.93 39.39 10.01
CA VAL A 456 -7.03 38.48 9.68
C VAL A 456 -8.29 38.95 10.39
N PHE A 457 -9.39 39.14 9.67
CA PHE A 457 -10.69 39.59 10.20
C PHE A 457 -11.72 38.45 10.21
N TYR A 458 -12.71 38.48 11.11
CA TYR A 458 -13.70 37.40 11.29
C TYR A 458 -15.16 37.86 11.26
N THR A 459 -16.07 36.96 10.86
CA THR A 459 -17.52 37.19 10.71
C THR A 459 -18.41 36.70 11.87
N GLY A 460 -17.86 36.03 12.89
CA GLY A 460 -18.67 35.37 13.93
C GLY A 460 -18.04 35.23 15.32
N PRO A 461 -18.82 34.77 16.33
CA PRO A 461 -18.37 34.54 17.71
C PRO A 461 -17.46 33.30 17.85
N ALA A 462 -16.70 33.23 18.95
CA ALA A 462 -15.50 32.40 19.08
C ALA A 462 -15.70 30.87 19.27
N SER A 463 -16.94 30.36 19.32
CA SER A 463 -17.22 29.01 19.83
C SER A 463 -16.75 27.83 18.96
N ALA A 464 -16.15 28.08 17.79
CA ALA A 464 -15.52 27.04 16.95
C ALA A 464 -14.49 27.66 15.97
N LEU A 465 -13.39 28.23 16.48
CA LEU A 465 -12.33 28.81 15.63
C LEU A 465 -10.99 28.08 15.80
N GLU A 466 -10.90 26.92 15.17
CA GLU A 466 -9.62 26.39 14.67
C GLU A 466 -9.48 26.87 13.22
N TYR A 467 -8.35 27.49 12.89
CA TYR A 467 -8.01 27.77 11.50
C TYR A 467 -6.54 27.48 11.22
N TYR A 468 -6.30 27.10 9.97
CA TYR A 468 -5.00 26.73 9.46
C TYR A 468 -4.51 27.80 8.49
N PHE A 469 -3.29 28.27 8.68
CA PHE A 469 -2.60 29.09 7.69
C PHE A 469 -1.29 28.44 7.30
N THR A 470 -0.85 28.71 6.07
CA THR A 470 0.46 28.28 5.59
C THR A 470 1.42 29.46 5.66
N ALA A 471 2.46 29.34 6.48
CA ALA A 471 3.55 30.31 6.56
C ALA A 471 4.73 29.79 5.72
N GLY A 472 5.27 30.64 4.83
CA GLY A 472 6.38 30.25 3.95
C GLY A 472 7.75 30.62 4.52
N ASP A 473 8.61 29.61 4.67
CA ASP A 473 10.09 29.60 4.46
C ASP A 473 10.89 28.83 5.52
N VAL A 474 11.79 27.98 5.03
CA VAL A 474 12.98 27.49 5.76
C VAL A 474 14.16 27.39 4.78
N GLY A 475 15.02 28.41 4.70
CA GLY A 475 16.26 28.40 3.92
C GLY A 475 16.46 29.60 2.98
N GLU A 476 17.73 29.94 2.68
CA GLU A 476 18.09 31.01 1.73
C GLU A 476 18.03 30.55 0.25
N ASP A 477 17.86 29.25 -0.01
CA ASP A 477 17.67 28.67 -1.34
C ASP A 477 16.18 28.60 -1.73
N GLU A 478 15.87 28.79 -3.02
CA GLU A 478 14.51 28.95 -3.56
C GLU A 478 13.64 27.66 -3.50
N GLY A 479 13.25 27.24 -2.30
CA GLY A 479 12.41 26.06 -2.04
C GLY A 479 11.06 26.40 -1.39
N ASN A 480 9.96 26.01 -2.04
CA ASN A 480 8.57 26.26 -1.58
C ASN A 480 8.17 25.43 -0.33
N ALA A 481 8.76 25.70 0.83
CA ALA A 481 8.36 25.12 2.11
C ALA A 481 7.17 25.91 2.72
N ARG A 482 6.03 25.24 2.94
CA ARG A 482 4.80 25.80 3.54
C ARG A 482 4.50 25.15 4.89
N MET A 483 4.77 25.85 5.99
CA MET A 483 4.42 25.38 7.34
C MET A 483 2.92 25.54 7.63
N LEU A 484 2.22 24.45 7.89
CA LEU A 484 0.84 24.44 8.43
C LEU A 484 0.86 24.81 9.92
N VAL A 485 0.28 25.95 10.28
CA VAL A 485 0.15 26.42 11.67
C VAL A 485 -1.30 26.30 12.13
N GLN A 486 -1.52 25.74 13.32
CA GLN A 486 -2.82 25.74 13.99
C GLN A 486 -2.87 26.94 14.95
N ALA A 487 -3.71 27.93 14.65
CA ALA A 487 -3.95 29.03 15.56
C ALA A 487 -5.02 28.66 16.59
N LYS A 488 -4.72 28.87 17.88
CA LYS A 488 -5.73 28.85 18.94
C LYS A 488 -6.01 30.29 19.36
N LEU A 489 -7.25 30.75 19.15
CA LEU A 489 -7.67 32.07 19.58
C LEU A 489 -7.93 32.08 21.10
N THR A 490 -7.22 32.95 21.81
CA THR A 490 -7.60 33.34 23.17
C THR A 490 -8.33 34.68 23.10
N GLU A 491 -9.50 34.76 23.73
CA GLU A 491 -10.19 36.04 23.90
C GLU A 491 -9.42 36.85 24.94
N GLU A 492 -8.93 38.02 24.54
CA GLU A 492 -8.50 39.04 25.49
C GLU A 492 -9.78 39.60 26.11
N THR A 493 -10.18 39.06 27.27
CA THR A 493 -11.32 39.56 28.03
C THR A 493 -11.07 41.02 28.36
N HIS A 494 -11.78 41.92 27.70
CA HIS A 494 -11.77 43.34 28.05
C HIS A 494 -12.35 43.47 29.46
N VAL A 495 -11.48 43.51 30.46
CA VAL A 495 -11.86 43.82 31.84
C VAL A 495 -12.07 45.33 31.87
N PRO A 496 -13.31 45.82 32.03
CA PRO A 496 -13.58 47.25 31.98
C PRO A 496 -12.85 47.95 33.13
N GLY A 497 -12.15 49.05 32.80
CA GLY A 497 -11.43 49.82 33.80
C GLY A 497 -12.37 50.47 34.82
N ALA A 498 -11.85 50.88 35.98
CA ALA A 498 -12.66 51.37 37.09
C ALA A 498 -13.60 52.54 36.70
N GLN A 499 -13.18 53.38 35.75
CA GLN A 499 -13.99 54.48 35.23
C GLN A 499 -15.14 54.01 34.32
N GLU A 500 -14.95 52.93 33.55
CA GLU A 500 -16.01 52.35 32.70
C GLU A 500 -17.10 51.70 33.55
N ILE A 501 -16.70 50.91 34.55
CA ILE A 501 -17.62 50.31 35.54
C ILE A 501 -18.40 51.40 36.27
N LEU A 502 -17.71 52.47 36.72
CA LEU A 502 -18.35 53.59 37.40
C LEU A 502 -19.35 54.33 36.50
N ASN A 503 -19.02 54.55 35.23
CA ASN A 503 -19.90 55.21 34.27
C ASN A 503 -21.19 54.39 34.03
N ASP A 504 -21.08 53.06 33.92
CA ASP A 504 -22.24 52.16 33.78
C ASP A 504 -23.15 52.19 35.02
N ILE A 505 -22.59 52.16 36.23
CA ILE A 505 -23.35 52.25 37.49
C ILE A 505 -24.17 53.55 37.55
N LEU A 506 -23.57 54.67 37.16
CA LEU A 506 -24.22 55.98 37.16
C LEU A 506 -25.26 56.11 36.04
N ALA A 507 -24.92 55.73 34.81
CA ALA A 507 -25.81 55.86 33.65
C ALA A 507 -27.07 54.99 33.78
N ASN A 508 -26.95 53.79 34.36
CA ASN A 508 -28.05 52.86 34.55
C ASN A 508 -28.72 52.97 35.94
N ASN A 509 -28.39 54.00 36.74
CA ASN A 509 -28.94 54.25 38.08
C ASN A 509 -28.93 52.99 38.98
N LYS A 510 -27.83 52.23 38.97
CA LYS A 510 -27.73 50.93 39.67
C LYS A 510 -27.66 51.02 41.20
N ILE A 511 -27.59 52.22 41.75
CA ILE A 511 -27.69 52.50 43.19
C ILE A 511 -29.06 53.16 43.44
N PRO A 512 -29.84 52.70 44.43
CA PRO A 512 -31.14 53.29 44.75
C PRO A 512 -31.04 54.79 45.03
N SER A 513 -31.83 55.60 44.32
CA SER A 513 -31.98 57.04 44.58
C SER A 513 -32.81 57.33 45.83
N GLU A 514 -33.57 56.35 46.31
CA GLU A 514 -34.38 56.43 47.53
C GLU A 514 -34.27 55.14 48.36
N VAL A 515 -34.17 55.29 49.68
CA VAL A 515 -34.16 54.21 50.67
C VAL A 515 -35.32 54.42 51.65
N LYS A 516 -36.18 53.40 51.80
CA LYS A 516 -37.37 53.45 52.65
C LYS A 516 -37.00 53.35 54.14
N ALA A 517 -37.81 53.95 55.00
CA ALA A 517 -37.68 53.85 56.45
C ALA A 517 -37.66 52.38 56.90
N GLY A 518 -36.77 52.05 57.85
CA GLY A 518 -36.57 50.67 58.31
C GLY A 518 -35.70 49.78 57.39
N THR A 519 -35.15 50.30 56.30
CA THR A 519 -34.13 49.58 55.51
C THR A 519 -32.84 49.49 56.32
N GLU A 520 -32.31 48.28 56.53
CA GLU A 520 -31.11 48.06 57.37
C GLU A 520 -29.78 48.40 56.66
N ARG A 521 -29.74 48.33 55.32
CA ARG A 521 -28.51 48.48 54.53
C ARG A 521 -28.77 49.00 53.11
N LEU A 522 -27.95 49.94 52.65
CA LEU A 522 -27.84 50.34 51.25
C LEU A 522 -27.10 49.24 50.49
N VAL A 523 -27.76 48.68 49.47
CA VAL A 523 -27.19 47.64 48.62
C VAL A 523 -26.43 48.32 47.48
N LEU A 524 -25.12 48.05 47.41
CA LEU A 524 -24.30 48.40 46.24
C LEU A 524 -24.51 47.36 45.14
N PRO A 525 -24.44 47.74 43.85
CA PRO A 525 -24.56 46.80 42.74
C PRO A 525 -23.36 45.84 42.69
N GLU A 526 -23.59 44.67 42.09
CA GLU A 526 -22.52 43.74 41.75
C GLU A 526 -21.58 44.35 40.68
N VAL A 527 -20.28 44.12 40.83
CA VAL A 527 -19.23 44.53 39.89
C VAL A 527 -18.54 43.29 39.30
N PRO A 528 -17.87 43.39 38.14
CA PRO A 528 -17.18 42.27 37.51
C PRO A 528 -16.19 41.56 38.46
N GLU A 529 -16.03 40.25 38.28
CA GLU A 529 -15.16 39.42 39.12
C GLU A 529 -13.72 39.96 39.16
N GLY A 530 -13.17 40.09 40.37
CA GLY A 530 -11.86 40.73 40.60
C GLY A 530 -11.89 42.26 40.77
N SER A 531 -12.98 42.94 40.39
CA SER A 531 -13.21 44.35 40.75
C SER A 531 -13.88 44.48 42.12
N LYS A 532 -13.78 45.66 42.74
CA LYS A 532 -14.38 45.96 44.05
C LYS A 532 -15.11 47.31 44.02
N ILE A 533 -16.29 47.36 44.63
CA ILE A 533 -17.01 48.60 44.92
C ILE A 533 -17.16 48.79 46.43
N GLU A 534 -16.97 50.03 46.91
CA GLU A 534 -17.15 50.38 48.32
C GLU A 534 -17.57 51.84 48.51
N ILE A 535 -18.17 52.15 49.66
CA ILE A 535 -18.48 53.52 50.08
C ILE A 535 -17.24 54.06 50.81
N VAL A 536 -16.68 55.17 50.32
CA VAL A 536 -15.45 55.77 50.89
C VAL A 536 -15.69 57.06 51.66
N ALA A 537 -16.84 57.71 51.47
CA ALA A 537 -17.29 58.84 52.27
C ALA A 537 -18.83 58.96 52.22
N VAL A 538 -19.41 59.56 53.26
CA VAL A 538 -20.85 59.85 53.36
C VAL A 538 -21.06 61.22 54.00
N ASN A 539 -22.01 62.00 53.50
CA ASN A 539 -22.37 63.32 54.04
C ASN A 539 -23.91 63.54 53.98
N PRO A 540 -24.61 63.79 55.10
CA PRO A 540 -24.10 63.84 56.47
C PRO A 540 -23.72 62.45 57.02
N GLU A 541 -22.69 62.42 57.86
CA GLU A 541 -22.26 61.20 58.56
C GLU A 541 -23.34 60.68 59.52
N GLY A 542 -23.39 59.36 59.72
CA GLY A 542 -24.25 58.70 60.71
C GLY A 542 -25.58 58.15 60.19
N ILE A 543 -26.04 58.59 59.02
CA ILE A 543 -27.26 58.05 58.37
C ILE A 543 -26.94 56.82 57.52
N ILE A 544 -25.89 56.88 56.69
CA ILE A 544 -25.37 55.72 55.96
C ILE A 544 -23.91 55.50 56.40
N GLY A 545 -23.57 54.28 56.79
CA GLY A 545 -22.20 53.88 57.14
C GLY A 545 -21.37 53.53 55.91
N LEU A 546 -20.03 53.53 56.05
CA LEU A 546 -19.11 53.05 55.01
C LEU A 546 -19.28 51.54 54.73
N ASP A 547 -19.82 50.79 55.71
CA ASP A 547 -20.26 49.40 55.57
C ASP A 547 -21.62 49.26 54.86
N GLY A 548 -22.22 50.37 54.42
CA GLY A 548 -23.54 50.47 53.82
C GLY A 548 -24.69 50.40 54.83
N LYS A 549 -24.45 50.26 56.13
CA LYS A 549 -25.53 50.17 57.12
C LYS A 549 -26.33 51.48 57.17
N VAL A 550 -27.66 51.38 57.18
CA VAL A 550 -28.56 52.54 57.18
C VAL A 550 -29.18 52.70 58.58
N THR A 551 -29.07 53.90 59.13
CA THR A 551 -29.81 54.37 60.30
C THR A 551 -30.99 55.19 59.80
N THR A 552 -32.22 54.85 60.19
CA THR A 552 -33.39 55.63 59.78
C THR A 552 -33.37 56.99 60.50
N PRO A 553 -33.39 58.14 59.78
CA PRO A 553 -33.40 59.47 60.40
C PRO A 553 -34.81 59.82 60.94
N GLU A 554 -34.94 60.91 61.71
CA GLU A 554 -36.28 61.36 62.14
C GLU A 554 -37.11 61.91 60.96
N ASN A 555 -36.47 62.69 60.08
CA ASN A 555 -37.08 63.30 58.90
C ASN A 555 -36.38 62.81 57.63
N ASP A 556 -37.07 62.86 56.49
CA ASP A 556 -36.49 62.60 55.17
C ASP A 556 -35.20 63.41 54.95
N THR A 557 -34.10 62.71 54.68
CA THR A 557 -32.76 63.32 54.58
C THR A 557 -32.05 62.90 53.30
N ASP A 558 -31.60 63.89 52.54
CA ASP A 558 -30.68 63.69 51.42
C ASP A 558 -29.27 63.34 51.93
N VAL A 559 -28.76 62.19 51.52
CA VAL A 559 -27.41 61.71 51.84
C VAL A 559 -26.58 61.61 50.57
N ILE A 560 -25.42 62.24 50.54
CA ILE A 560 -24.42 62.09 49.49
C ILE A 560 -23.48 60.95 49.88
N VAL A 561 -23.37 59.95 49.02
CA VAL A 561 -22.55 58.75 49.19
C VAL A 561 -21.46 58.74 48.12
N THR A 562 -20.20 58.90 48.52
CA THR A 562 -19.06 58.77 47.60
C THR A 562 -18.73 57.29 47.43
N ILE A 563 -18.98 56.75 46.24
CA ILE A 563 -18.57 55.40 45.86
C ILE A 563 -17.17 55.41 45.25
N GLN A 564 -16.39 54.38 45.55
CA GLN A 564 -15.14 54.05 44.86
C GLN A 564 -15.31 52.70 44.17
N VAL A 565 -14.99 52.64 42.87
CA VAL A 565 -14.73 51.40 42.16
C VAL A 565 -13.22 51.23 42.04
N THR A 566 -12.73 50.01 42.27
CA THR A 566 -11.35 49.59 42.06
C THR A 566 -11.36 48.43 41.06
N ASP A 567 -10.60 48.53 39.98
CA ASP A 567 -10.50 47.47 38.97
C ASP A 567 -9.39 46.45 39.29
N THR A 568 -9.26 45.43 38.45
CA THR A 568 -8.28 44.34 38.60
C THR A 568 -6.82 44.79 38.51
N ASN A 569 -6.55 46.01 38.06
CA ASN A 569 -5.21 46.60 37.98
C ASN A 569 -4.93 47.56 39.16
N GLU A 570 -5.76 47.52 40.21
CA GLU A 570 -5.75 48.41 41.37
C GLU A 570 -6.02 49.89 41.04
N ALA A 571 -6.45 50.24 39.82
CA ALA A 571 -6.83 51.60 39.48
C ALA A 571 -8.20 51.93 40.07
N THR A 572 -8.39 53.17 40.54
CA THR A 572 -9.60 53.60 41.26
C THR A 572 -10.33 54.75 40.58
N ALA A 573 -11.65 54.67 40.50
CA ALA A 573 -12.53 55.78 40.09
C ALA A 573 -13.54 56.10 41.19
N LYS A 574 -13.98 57.36 41.29
CA LYS A 574 -14.91 57.84 42.34
C LYS A 574 -16.02 58.71 41.78
N ALA A 575 -17.21 58.60 42.36
CA ALA A 575 -18.32 59.53 42.13
C ALA A 575 -19.19 59.69 43.36
N ASP A 576 -19.89 60.83 43.44
CA ASP A 576 -20.87 61.12 44.47
C ASP A 576 -22.28 60.75 43.96
N VAL A 577 -23.00 59.92 44.72
CA VAL A 577 -24.38 59.53 44.45
C VAL A 577 -25.28 60.09 45.53
N LYS A 578 -26.37 60.75 45.12
CA LYS A 578 -27.37 61.31 46.05
C LYS A 578 -28.47 60.28 46.32
N VAL A 579 -28.67 59.96 47.59
CA VAL A 579 -29.65 58.97 48.08
C VAL A 579 -30.56 59.62 49.10
N LEU A 580 -31.87 59.64 48.84
CA LEU A 580 -32.87 60.12 49.80
C LEU A 580 -33.20 59.00 50.80
N VAL A 581 -32.94 59.20 52.08
CA VAL A 581 -33.32 58.25 53.14
C VAL A 581 -34.57 58.75 53.85
N ARG A 582 -35.66 57.98 53.76
CA ARG A 582 -36.95 58.32 54.39
C ARG A 582 -36.90 58.20 55.91
N GLY A 583 -37.48 59.16 56.62
CA GLY A 583 -37.47 59.22 58.08
C GLY A 583 -38.61 58.45 58.76
N GLU A 584 -38.49 58.23 60.08
CA GLU A 584 -39.57 57.62 60.88
C GLU A 584 -40.83 58.51 60.99
N LYS A 585 -40.68 59.83 60.84
CA LYS A 585 -41.78 60.81 60.80
C LYS A 585 -41.94 61.38 59.39
N ALA A 586 -42.13 60.50 58.40
CA ALA A 586 -42.57 60.94 57.08
C ALA A 586 -43.87 61.74 57.20
N ASP A 587 -43.95 62.89 56.51
CA ASP A 587 -45.16 63.72 56.49
C ASP A 587 -46.34 62.89 55.90
N PRO A 588 -47.50 62.86 56.59
CA PRO A 588 -48.65 62.10 56.13
C PRO A 588 -49.49 62.91 55.12
N ASP A 589 -48.92 63.21 53.95
CA ASP A 589 -49.65 63.74 52.78
C ASP A 589 -48.84 63.55 51.47
N ASP A 590 -49.04 62.40 50.80
CA ASP A 590 -49.44 62.44 49.39
C ASP A 590 -50.26 61.18 49.06
N ASP A 591 -51.58 61.37 49.01
CA ASP A 591 -52.57 60.32 48.77
C ASP A 591 -52.49 59.85 47.30
N ASN A 592 -52.21 58.57 47.06
CA ASN A 592 -52.89 57.90 45.94
C ASN A 592 -53.06 56.38 46.13
N ASN A 593 -54.22 56.00 46.67
CA ASN A 593 -54.73 54.65 46.64
C ASN A 593 -55.40 54.38 45.28
N GLY A 594 -54.89 53.41 44.50
CA GLY A 594 -55.34 53.20 43.13
C GLY A 594 -54.89 51.88 42.50
N ASN A 595 -55.01 50.78 43.24
CA ASN A 595 -54.78 49.44 42.71
C ASN A 595 -55.92 49.02 41.76
N ASP A 596 -55.63 48.80 40.47
CA ASP A 596 -56.40 47.81 39.69
C ASP A 596 -55.69 47.29 38.43
N ASN A 597 -56.10 46.10 37.99
CA ASN A 597 -55.45 45.32 36.94
C ASN A 597 -55.80 45.77 35.51
N ASN A 598 -54.76 45.73 34.65
CA ASN A 598 -54.76 45.17 33.29
C ASN A 598 -55.91 45.53 32.31
N GLY A 599 -55.58 46.27 31.24
CA GLY A 599 -56.29 46.10 29.96
C GLY A 599 -56.32 47.31 29.02
N GLY A 600 -55.73 47.14 27.82
CA GLY A 600 -56.32 47.67 26.58
C GLY A 600 -56.02 49.12 26.17
N ASN A 601 -55.06 49.26 25.26
CA ASN A 601 -55.19 49.82 23.90
C ASN A 601 -55.82 51.21 23.62
N ASP A 602 -55.35 51.79 22.52
CA ASP A 602 -55.99 52.78 21.63
C ASP A 602 -56.02 54.30 21.98
N ASN A 603 -55.29 55.03 21.11
CA ASN A 603 -55.74 56.21 20.36
C ASN A 603 -56.07 57.56 21.06
N ASN A 604 -55.13 58.49 20.87
CA ASN A 604 -55.28 59.64 19.96
C ASN A 604 -56.50 60.59 20.15
N SER A 605 -56.25 61.83 20.58
CA SER A 605 -56.16 62.99 19.66
C SER A 605 -56.22 64.36 20.37
N GLY A 606 -55.71 65.39 19.70
CA GLY A 606 -56.30 66.74 19.83
C GLY A 606 -55.35 67.93 20.04
N ASN A 607 -54.85 68.50 18.93
CA ASN A 607 -54.78 69.96 18.64
C ASN A 607 -53.98 70.92 19.57
N ASN A 608 -53.34 72.00 19.09
CA ASN A 608 -53.18 72.52 17.71
C ASN A 608 -52.08 73.61 17.65
N ASN A 609 -51.38 73.72 16.50
CA ASN A 609 -50.75 74.93 15.90
C ASN A 609 -49.71 75.75 16.74
N ASN A 610 -48.74 76.48 16.18
CA ASN A 610 -48.35 76.87 14.81
C ASN A 610 -46.81 77.12 14.87
N GLY A 611 -45.93 76.90 13.90
CA GLY A 611 -45.92 77.16 12.46
C GLY A 611 -44.66 78.00 12.12
N GLY A 612 -43.90 77.79 11.04
CA GLY A 612 -44.00 76.78 9.99
C GLY A 612 -42.99 76.99 8.83
N SER A 613 -43.24 76.29 7.71
CA SER A 613 -42.68 76.50 6.34
C SER A 613 -41.17 76.24 6.14
N ASN A 614 -40.68 75.60 5.06
CA ASN A 614 -41.19 75.23 3.72
C ASN A 614 -40.30 74.07 3.17
N ASN A 615 -40.58 73.24 2.16
CA ASN A 615 -41.79 72.80 1.41
C ASN A 615 -41.33 71.54 0.61
N GLY A 616 -42.03 70.38 0.59
CA GLY A 616 -43.12 70.03 -0.36
C GLY A 616 -42.58 69.38 -1.66
N GLY A 617 -42.61 68.05 -1.84
CA GLY A 617 -43.71 67.29 -2.49
C GLY A 617 -43.29 66.82 -3.91
N ASN A 618 -43.81 65.76 -4.56
CA ASN A 618 -44.91 64.83 -4.27
C ASN A 618 -44.76 63.51 -5.11
N ASN A 619 -45.63 62.52 -4.86
CA ASN A 619 -45.71 61.17 -5.47
C ASN A 619 -45.93 61.11 -7.01
N ASN A 620 -45.56 59.99 -7.66
CA ASN A 620 -46.43 58.81 -7.90
C ASN A 620 -46.14 58.03 -9.23
N THR A 621 -46.22 56.69 -9.14
CA THR A 621 -46.61 55.69 -10.18
C THR A 621 -46.55 56.00 -11.69
N GLY A 622 -45.97 55.06 -12.45
CA GLY A 622 -46.65 54.53 -13.66
C GLY A 622 -45.88 54.42 -14.99
N ASN A 623 -45.51 53.18 -15.33
CA ASN A 623 -45.68 52.55 -16.66
C ASN A 623 -45.09 53.20 -17.95
N ASN A 624 -44.01 52.58 -18.46
CA ASN A 624 -43.81 52.10 -19.85
C ASN A 624 -43.74 53.10 -21.06
N GLY A 625 -42.68 52.96 -21.87
CA GLY A 625 -42.75 53.16 -23.34
C GLY A 625 -41.71 54.08 -24.02
N GLY A 626 -41.22 53.66 -25.19
CA GLY A 626 -40.46 54.48 -26.18
C GLY A 626 -38.93 54.46 -25.98
N SER A 627 -38.09 53.83 -26.82
CA SER A 627 -37.91 53.89 -28.28
C SER A 627 -37.09 55.08 -28.81
N SER A 628 -35.95 54.73 -29.43
CA SER A 628 -35.32 55.32 -30.63
C SER A 628 -34.63 56.70 -30.63
N ASN A 629 -33.34 56.63 -31.01
CA ASN A 629 -32.57 57.51 -31.93
C ASN A 629 -32.12 58.94 -31.55
N GLY A 630 -30.81 59.17 -31.76
CA GLY A 630 -30.37 60.23 -32.70
C GLY A 630 -29.05 60.99 -32.40
N GLY A 631 -28.03 60.85 -33.27
CA GLY A 631 -26.84 61.73 -33.38
C GLY A 631 -25.63 61.29 -32.52
N SER A 632 -24.52 60.73 -33.05
CA SER A 632 -23.51 61.26 -34.00
C SER A 632 -22.52 62.26 -33.35
N HIS A 633 -21.20 62.26 -33.58
CA HIS A 633 -20.33 61.62 -34.59
C HIS A 633 -18.95 61.20 -34.02
N ASN A 634 -18.27 60.27 -34.74
CA ASN A 634 -16.83 60.13 -35.09
C ASN A 634 -15.73 60.71 -34.14
N ASN A 635 -14.51 60.16 -34.03
CA ASN A 635 -13.75 59.14 -34.77
C ASN A 635 -12.61 58.66 -33.82
N GLY A 636 -12.02 57.47 -33.92
CA GLY A 636 -12.23 56.34 -34.82
C GLY A 636 -11.01 55.41 -34.78
N SER A 637 -11.14 54.23 -35.40
CA SER A 637 -10.02 53.39 -35.88
C SER A 637 -9.13 52.68 -34.83
N THR A 638 -8.80 51.39 -34.95
CA THR A 638 -9.22 50.39 -35.98
C THR A 638 -8.97 48.97 -35.48
N SER A 639 -9.94 48.07 -35.75
CA SER A 639 -9.79 46.67 -36.20
C SER A 639 -8.80 45.70 -35.53
N GLY A 640 -9.15 44.43 -35.30
CA GLY A 640 -10.39 43.72 -35.62
C GLY A 640 -10.41 42.40 -34.83
N SER A 641 -11.51 42.11 -34.15
CA SER A 641 -12.62 41.29 -34.65
C SER A 641 -12.26 39.80 -34.69
N HIS A 642 -12.71 38.99 -33.72
CA HIS A 642 -14.07 38.40 -33.66
C HIS A 642 -14.29 37.30 -34.72
N SER A 643 -14.97 36.18 -34.44
CA SER A 643 -15.61 35.73 -33.18
C SER A 643 -16.19 34.31 -33.34
N GLN A 644 -16.64 33.75 -32.20
CA GLN A 644 -17.81 32.86 -32.10
C GLN A 644 -17.75 31.44 -32.70
N SER A 645 -17.57 30.47 -31.79
CA SER A 645 -18.58 29.48 -31.37
C SER A 645 -19.25 28.51 -32.36
N VAL A 646 -19.57 27.31 -31.83
CA VAL A 646 -20.66 26.37 -32.18
C VAL A 646 -20.25 25.03 -32.86
N GLN A 647 -20.73 23.94 -32.24
CA GLN A 647 -21.06 22.57 -32.73
C GLN A 647 -20.01 21.60 -33.32
N THR A 648 -19.87 20.47 -32.61
CA THR A 648 -20.05 19.06 -33.03
C THR A 648 -19.78 18.61 -34.49
N GLY A 649 -18.97 17.55 -34.61
CA GLY A 649 -18.85 16.68 -35.79
C GLY A 649 -17.72 17.09 -36.77
N ASP A 650 -17.02 16.19 -37.44
CA ASP A 650 -17.12 14.73 -37.40
C ASP A 650 -15.87 14.04 -38.01
N ASN A 651 -15.45 12.93 -37.40
CA ASN A 651 -14.85 11.71 -37.98
C ASN A 651 -13.45 11.62 -38.68
N ALA A 652 -12.91 10.39 -38.49
CA ALA A 652 -11.88 9.64 -39.22
C ALA A 652 -10.39 9.90 -38.87
N ASN A 653 -9.58 8.91 -38.46
CA ASN A 653 -9.75 7.49 -38.10
C ASN A 653 -8.71 7.17 -36.97
N VAL A 654 -8.77 6.11 -36.15
CA VAL A 654 -8.55 4.68 -36.46
C VAL A 654 -8.85 3.83 -35.20
N ILE A 655 -9.83 2.89 -35.25
CA ILE A 655 -9.79 1.46 -34.81
C ILE A 655 -9.22 1.12 -33.39
N MET A 656 -9.81 0.29 -32.50
CA MET A 656 -10.98 -0.63 -32.51
C MET A 656 -11.37 -1.13 -31.08
N TRP A 657 -12.63 -1.56 -30.89
CA TRP A 657 -13.26 -2.41 -29.82
C TRP A 657 -12.73 -2.36 -28.35
N ALA A 658 -13.44 -1.91 -27.30
CA ALA A 658 -14.84 -2.09 -26.84
C ALA A 658 -15.07 -3.30 -25.89
N VAL A 659 -15.55 -2.97 -24.67
CA VAL A 659 -15.87 -3.86 -23.54
C VAL A 659 -17.30 -4.42 -23.64
N LEU A 660 -17.56 -5.60 -23.05
CA LEU A 660 -18.92 -6.00 -22.65
C LEU A 660 -18.96 -6.72 -21.30
N LEU A 661 -20.06 -6.48 -20.57
CA LEU A 661 -20.32 -6.93 -19.19
C LEU A 661 -21.16 -8.22 -19.13
N VAL A 662 -20.85 -9.05 -18.12
CA VAL A 662 -21.75 -9.83 -17.23
C VAL A 662 -23.16 -10.20 -17.74
N ALA A 663 -23.47 -11.51 -17.83
CA ALA A 663 -24.72 -12.09 -17.28
C ALA A 663 -24.73 -13.64 -17.19
N ALA A 664 -24.91 -14.15 -15.96
CA ALA A 664 -25.67 -15.33 -15.55
C ALA A 664 -25.61 -16.69 -16.32
N VAL A 665 -25.07 -17.71 -15.64
CA VAL A 665 -25.84 -18.94 -15.34
C VAL A 665 -25.71 -19.26 -13.85
N ALA A 666 -26.84 -19.26 -13.14
CA ALA A 666 -26.94 -19.78 -11.78
C ALA A 666 -27.91 -20.96 -11.78
N ALA A 667 -27.46 -22.14 -11.32
CA ALA A 667 -28.30 -23.34 -11.20
C ALA A 667 -27.88 -24.21 -10.00
N VAL A 668 -28.39 -23.84 -8.83
CA VAL A 668 -28.86 -24.69 -7.72
C VAL A 668 -28.04 -25.96 -7.35
N GLY A 669 -27.39 -25.93 -6.18
CA GLY A 669 -26.63 -27.05 -5.62
C GLY A 669 -26.67 -27.20 -4.08
N ALA A 670 -27.83 -26.94 -3.46
CA ALA A 670 -28.21 -27.29 -2.08
C ALA A 670 -27.23 -27.01 -0.91
N VAL A 671 -27.61 -26.03 -0.08
CA VAL A 671 -27.14 -25.88 1.32
C VAL A 671 -27.39 -27.16 2.12
N VAL A 672 -26.34 -27.71 2.74
CA VAL A 672 -26.45 -28.75 3.79
C VAL A 672 -25.80 -28.25 5.08
N ILE A 673 -26.62 -27.66 5.95
CA ILE A 673 -26.24 -27.37 7.34
C ILE A 673 -26.28 -28.69 8.12
N ILE A 674 -25.11 -29.23 8.48
CA ILE A 674 -25.02 -30.29 9.50
C ILE A 674 -24.35 -29.74 10.76
N ARG A 675 -25.19 -29.30 11.70
CA ARG A 675 -24.87 -29.31 13.13
C ARG A 675 -24.93 -30.75 13.64
N ARG A 676 -23.82 -31.31 14.11
CA ARG A 676 -23.74 -32.31 15.21
C ARG A 676 -22.28 -32.43 15.66
N LYS A 677 -21.95 -31.87 16.83
CA LYS A 677 -22.00 -32.48 18.18
C LYS A 677 -20.85 -33.45 18.44
N LYS A 678 -20.04 -33.10 19.45
CA LYS A 678 -19.10 -33.95 20.19
C LYS A 678 -19.53 -35.43 20.26
N LYS A 679 -18.63 -36.31 19.85
CA LYS A 679 -17.96 -37.23 20.78
C LYS A 679 -16.59 -37.61 20.23
#